data_AF-A0AAN7M1T6-F1
#
_entry.id   AF-A0AAN7M1T6-F1
#
_cell.length_a   1.000
_cell.length_b   1.000
_cell.length_c   1.000
_cell.angle_alpha   90.00
_cell.angle_beta   90.00
_cell.angle_gamma   90.00
#
_symmetry.space_group_name_H-M   'P 1'
#
loop_
_entity.id
_entity.type
_entity.pdbx_description
1 polymer ?
#
loop_
_entity_poly.entity_id
_entity_poly.type
_entity_poly.pdbx_seq_one_letter_code
_entity_poly.pdbx_strand_id
1 'polypeptide(L)'
;MASAPSLKRTESLTDALRQSRLHMKRCFAQYMENGKRVMKLHNLMDEMEKVIDDKSERDQVLSSDLGFILCYTQEAIIIPPHVVFAIRRNPGYWEFAKVRSNDLAVETIDVTEYLKYKEMVYEEDWAKDENALELDFGAFDFSIPHMTLSSSIGNGVSFISTFLSSKLSGGNDNAQPLVDFLVNLNLQGEDLMINNTLNTTSKLQSALIIAEASLLTLSGDTPYQKFEMRFKEWGFEKGWGGTAEQVKETMRTLSEVLQAPDPSHVVKFFSRIPMILNIVIFSPHGYFGQSDVLGLPDTGGQVVYILDQVKALEEELLLRSERQGISMKPQILVVTRLIPDARGTKCDQEVEPIHGTKHSKILRVPFRTDKGVLRRWVSRFDIYPYLENFVQDATNKILDHMEGKPDLIIGNYTDGNLVASLMASKLGITQGTIAHALEKTKYEDSDLKWKELDPKYHFSCQFMADTIAMNTTDFIITSTYQEIAGSKDRPGQYESHAAFTLPGLCRVVSGISVFDPKFNIAAPGADQSVYFPYHEKERRLTQFQPAILEMLYNKIENEEHIGHLADKKKPIIFSMARVDVVKNLTGLTEWYGKNPRLRDLVNLVIVGGFFDPNKSNDREEMAEIKKMHAIIDKYQLKGQFRWIAAQTDRQRNGELYRCVADTRGAFVQPALYEAFGLTVIEAMNCGLPTFATNQGGPAEIIVDGLSGFHIDPNNGDESSNKIAEFFEKCRHDGEYWNKYSTEGLKRIHECYTWKIYAKKALNMGNIYGFWRQLNKEQKTAKQRYIQMLYNLQFRNSVKTVPVRVDDVPPPPPPPPRPKSTLSNKRSQSRLQRMLGA
;
A
#
# COMPACT_ATOMS: atom_id res chain seq x y z
N MET A 1 -16.37 9.10 19.44
CA MET A 1 -17.32 8.03 19.80
C MET A 1 -17.76 8.23 21.24
N ALA A 2 -19.08 8.28 21.48
CA ALA A 2 -19.60 8.19 22.85
C ALA A 2 -19.12 6.88 23.47
N SER A 3 -18.51 7.01 24.65
CA SER A 3 -18.12 5.92 25.53
C SER A 3 -19.23 4.87 25.60
N ALA A 4 -19.03 3.71 24.97
CA ALA A 4 -19.74 2.51 25.38
C ALA A 4 -19.51 2.33 26.89
N PRO A 5 -20.53 1.94 27.67
CA PRO A 5 -20.46 1.99 29.11
C PRO A 5 -19.24 1.23 29.59
N SER A 6 -18.52 1.88 30.50
CA SER A 6 -17.38 1.44 31.30
C SER A 6 -17.70 0.18 32.12
N LEU A 7 -18.10 -0.90 31.44
CA LEU A 7 -18.38 -2.21 32.03
C LEU A 7 -17.07 -2.80 32.55
N LYS A 8 -16.77 -2.48 33.82
CA LYS A 8 -15.85 -3.20 34.74
C LYS A 8 -14.48 -3.58 34.18
N ARG A 9 -13.77 -2.67 33.53
CA ARG A 9 -12.41 -2.94 33.00
C ARG A 9 -11.27 -2.45 33.89
N THR A 10 -11.51 -1.38 34.66
CA THR A 10 -10.59 -0.85 35.67
C THR A 10 -10.46 -1.76 36.88
N GLU A 11 -11.51 -2.53 37.21
CA GLU A 11 -11.49 -3.59 38.22
C GLU A 11 -10.41 -4.63 37.87
N SER A 12 -10.31 -5.05 36.61
CA SER A 12 -9.33 -6.06 36.16
C SER A 12 -7.87 -5.61 36.34
N LEU A 13 -7.49 -4.37 35.99
CA LEU A 13 -6.11 -3.89 36.22
C LEU A 13 -5.83 -3.66 37.71
N THR A 14 -6.80 -3.13 38.44
CA THR A 14 -6.68 -2.92 39.89
C THR A 14 -6.51 -4.23 40.64
N ASP A 15 -7.31 -5.23 40.29
CA ASP A 15 -7.28 -6.56 40.90
C ASP A 15 -6.01 -7.33 40.50
N ALA A 16 -5.58 -7.23 39.24
CA ALA A 16 -4.31 -7.79 38.78
C ALA A 16 -3.10 -7.23 39.56
N LEU A 17 -3.05 -5.92 39.76
CA LEU A 17 -1.99 -5.27 40.54
C LEU A 17 -2.07 -5.61 42.03
N ARG A 18 -3.27 -5.88 42.58
CA ARG A 18 -3.45 -6.33 43.97
C ARG A 18 -2.95 -7.75 44.19
N GLN A 19 -3.19 -8.66 43.24
CA GLN A 19 -2.73 -10.06 43.30
C GLN A 19 -1.20 -10.17 43.35
N SER A 20 -0.49 -9.29 42.62
CA SER A 20 0.98 -9.27 42.53
C SER A 20 1.60 -8.03 43.20
N ARG A 21 0.98 -7.53 44.28
CA ARG A 21 1.30 -6.21 44.87
C ARG A 21 2.77 -6.03 45.25
N LEU A 22 3.39 -7.04 45.85
CA LEU A 22 4.78 -6.96 46.31
C LEU A 22 5.74 -6.85 45.14
N HIS A 23 5.62 -7.75 44.15
CA HIS A 23 6.43 -7.75 42.94
C HIS A 23 6.25 -6.45 42.15
N MET A 24 5.01 -5.97 41.99
CA MET A 24 4.74 -4.75 41.22
C MET A 24 5.29 -3.48 41.85
N LYS A 25 5.27 -3.37 43.18
CA LYS A 25 5.93 -2.25 43.85
C LYS A 25 7.44 -2.24 43.58
N ARG A 26 8.07 -3.42 43.58
CA ARG A 26 9.50 -3.55 43.27
C ARG A 26 9.78 -3.23 41.80
N CYS A 27 8.97 -3.75 40.87
CA CYS A 27 9.11 -3.44 39.44
C CYS A 27 8.94 -1.95 39.17
N PHE A 28 7.94 -1.28 39.75
CA PHE A 28 7.74 0.15 39.55
C PHE A 28 8.84 1.00 40.17
N ALA A 29 9.36 0.61 41.34
CA ALA A 29 10.56 1.26 41.90
C ALA A 29 11.74 1.13 40.93
N GLN A 30 11.97 -0.06 40.38
CA GLN A 30 13.02 -0.30 39.40
C GLN A 30 12.82 0.52 38.11
N TYR A 31 11.60 0.59 37.57
CA TYR A 31 11.30 1.38 36.38
C TYR A 31 11.60 2.87 36.60
N MET A 32 11.33 3.38 37.81
CA MET A 32 11.59 4.76 38.19
C MET A 32 13.09 5.05 38.37
N GLU A 33 13.85 4.07 38.89
CA GLU A 33 15.30 4.17 39.10
C GLU A 33 16.11 4.02 37.80
N ASN A 34 15.60 3.27 36.82
CA ASN A 34 16.27 3.02 35.53
C ASN A 34 16.53 4.30 34.72
N GLY A 35 15.77 5.37 34.96
CA GLY A 35 15.90 6.66 34.27
C GLY A 35 15.29 6.69 32.86
N LYS A 36 14.92 5.55 32.27
CA LYS A 36 14.14 5.48 31.03
C LYS A 36 12.71 5.97 31.25
N ARG A 37 12.33 7.02 30.52
CA ARG A 37 11.00 7.67 30.64
C ARG A 37 9.95 7.06 29.72
N VAL A 38 10.36 6.39 28.64
CA VAL A 38 9.48 5.62 27.75
C VAL A 38 10.01 4.20 27.70
N MET A 39 9.17 3.23 28.06
CA MET A 39 9.52 1.81 28.10
C MET A 39 8.59 1.02 27.18
N LYS A 40 9.15 0.24 26.27
CA LYS A 40 8.39 -0.74 25.47
C LYS A 40 8.25 -2.05 26.25
N LEU A 41 7.43 -2.97 25.75
CA LEU A 41 7.19 -4.28 26.38
C LEU A 41 8.49 -5.01 26.78
N HIS A 42 9.45 -5.13 25.87
CA HIS A 42 10.72 -5.80 26.15
C HIS A 42 11.49 -5.13 27.30
N ASN A 43 11.47 -3.79 27.41
CA ASN A 43 12.11 -3.10 28.53
C ASN A 43 11.40 -3.38 29.86
N LEU A 44 10.07 -3.42 29.86
CA LEU A 44 9.29 -3.75 31.05
C LEU A 44 9.60 -5.19 31.50
N MET A 45 9.66 -6.12 30.54
CA MET A 45 9.98 -7.52 30.80
C MET A 45 11.42 -7.67 31.33
N ASP A 46 12.42 -7.06 30.67
CA ASP A 46 13.83 -7.12 31.09
C ASP A 46 14.03 -6.64 32.54
N GLU A 47 13.36 -5.56 32.92
CA GLU A 47 13.46 -5.03 34.28
C GLU A 47 12.69 -5.90 35.29
N MET A 48 11.55 -6.48 34.90
CA MET A 48 10.84 -7.44 35.74
C MET A 48 11.67 -8.71 35.99
N GLU A 49 12.38 -9.21 34.97
CA GLU A 49 13.28 -10.36 35.10
C GLU A 49 14.43 -10.12 36.08
N LYS A 50 14.92 -8.88 36.19
CA LYS A 50 15.95 -8.49 37.17
C LYS A 50 15.42 -8.36 38.59
N VAL A 51 14.13 -8.10 38.75
CA VAL A 51 13.49 -7.88 40.06
C VAL A 51 12.95 -9.19 40.65
N ILE A 52 12.48 -10.10 39.79
CA ILE A 52 11.91 -11.39 40.16
C ILE A 52 12.88 -12.50 39.74
N ASP A 53 13.88 -12.73 40.59
CA ASP A 53 14.95 -13.72 40.34
C ASP A 53 14.42 -15.16 40.28
N ASP A 54 13.38 -15.47 41.06
CA ASP A 54 12.76 -16.80 41.07
C ASP A 54 11.92 -17.02 39.80
N LYS A 55 12.31 -18.04 39.03
CA LYS A 55 11.64 -18.37 37.77
C LYS A 55 10.18 -18.81 37.97
N SER A 56 9.88 -19.54 39.03
CA SER A 56 8.51 -20.01 39.32
C SER A 56 7.59 -18.85 39.70
N GLU A 57 8.07 -17.90 40.51
CA GLU A 57 7.32 -16.69 40.84
C GLU A 57 7.08 -15.81 39.61
N ARG A 58 8.11 -15.65 38.75
CA ARG A 58 7.98 -14.92 37.49
C ARG A 58 6.97 -15.58 36.55
N ASP A 59 7.03 -16.89 36.37
CA ASP A 59 6.09 -17.63 35.54
C ASP A 59 4.67 -17.51 36.10
N GLN A 60 4.50 -17.49 37.42
CA GLN A 60 3.22 -17.23 38.07
C GLN A 60 2.67 -15.83 37.78
N VAL A 61 3.51 -14.78 37.88
CA VAL A 61 3.12 -13.41 37.54
C VAL A 61 2.75 -13.28 36.06
N LEU A 62 3.55 -13.87 35.17
CA LEU A 62 3.30 -13.87 33.73
C LEU A 62 2.04 -14.64 33.32
N SER A 63 1.66 -15.68 34.08
CA SER A 63 0.43 -16.44 33.88
C SER A 63 -0.83 -15.79 34.47
N SER A 64 -0.66 -14.72 35.27
CA SER A 64 -1.77 -13.98 35.90
C SER A 64 -2.36 -12.89 35.00
N ASP A 65 -3.46 -12.28 35.42
CA ASP A 65 -4.09 -11.14 34.72
C ASP A 65 -3.11 -9.98 34.46
N LEU A 66 -2.13 -9.79 35.35
CA LEU A 66 -1.08 -8.80 35.20
C LEU A 66 -0.14 -9.12 34.05
N GLY A 67 0.29 -10.38 33.93
CA GLY A 67 1.10 -10.85 32.82
C GLY A 67 0.40 -10.63 31.49
N PHE A 68 -0.91 -10.93 31.42
CA PHE A 68 -1.72 -10.62 30.25
C PHE A 68 -1.73 -9.13 29.92
N ILE A 69 -1.96 -8.25 30.90
CA ILE A 69 -1.97 -6.79 30.69
C ILE A 69 -0.60 -6.29 30.20
N LEU A 70 0.50 -6.78 30.78
CA LEU A 70 1.84 -6.42 30.35
C LEU A 70 2.06 -6.86 28.90
N CYS A 71 1.71 -8.10 28.52
CA CYS A 71 1.82 -8.57 27.14
C CYS A 71 1.02 -7.74 26.12
N TYR A 72 -0.09 -7.12 26.53
CA TYR A 72 -0.87 -6.20 25.68
C TYR A 72 -0.42 -4.74 25.76
N THR A 73 0.51 -4.41 26.64
CA THR A 73 1.05 -3.06 26.77
C THR A 73 1.98 -2.76 25.59
N GLN A 74 1.63 -1.74 24.82
CA GLN A 74 2.44 -1.29 23.69
C GLN A 74 3.62 -0.43 24.17
N GLU A 75 3.34 0.46 25.12
CA GLU A 75 4.34 1.26 25.80
C GLU A 75 3.86 1.74 27.17
N ALA A 76 4.82 2.06 28.03
CA ALA A 76 4.59 2.69 29.32
C ALA A 76 5.42 3.98 29.43
N ILE A 77 4.79 5.05 29.94
CA ILE A 77 5.41 6.34 30.19
C ILE A 77 5.66 6.50 31.69
N ILE A 78 6.89 6.80 32.07
CA ILE A 78 7.34 6.87 33.47
C ILE A 78 7.54 8.34 33.86
N ILE A 79 6.60 8.90 34.63
CA ILE A 79 6.66 10.28 35.16
C ILE A 79 6.39 10.22 36.66
N PRO A 80 7.44 10.22 37.52
CA PRO A 80 7.29 10.10 38.97
C PRO A 80 6.19 11.00 39.57
N PRO A 81 5.28 10.49 40.42
CA PRO A 81 5.17 9.12 40.95
C PRO A 81 4.30 8.17 40.11
N HIS A 82 4.10 8.43 38.82
CA HIS A 82 3.16 7.72 37.95
C HIS A 82 3.84 6.86 36.88
N VAL A 83 3.23 5.72 36.61
CA VAL A 83 3.48 4.84 35.47
C VAL A 83 2.21 4.81 34.63
N VAL A 84 2.28 5.27 33.39
CA VAL A 84 1.12 5.38 32.49
C VAL A 84 1.22 4.34 31.39
N PHE A 85 0.24 3.46 31.29
CA PHE A 85 0.21 2.36 30.32
C PHE A 85 -0.68 2.69 29.13
N ALA A 86 -0.18 2.40 27.93
CA ALA A 86 -0.97 2.28 26.71
C ALA A 86 -1.20 0.80 26.39
N ILE A 87 -2.41 0.32 26.65
CA ILE A 87 -2.78 -1.09 26.58
C ILE A 87 -3.62 -1.31 25.32
N ARG A 88 -3.23 -2.27 24.50
CA ARG A 88 -3.93 -2.63 23.26
C ARG A 88 -4.28 -4.12 23.27
N ARG A 89 -5.46 -4.43 23.77
CA ARG A 89 -5.93 -5.83 23.92
C ARG A 89 -6.30 -6.46 22.58
N ASN A 90 -6.91 -5.66 21.71
CA ASN A 90 -7.40 -6.07 20.40
C ASN A 90 -7.11 -4.97 19.38
N PRO A 91 -6.98 -5.32 18.08
CA PRO A 91 -6.85 -4.32 17.04
C PRO A 91 -7.95 -3.27 17.05
N GLY A 92 -7.55 -1.99 17.08
CA GLY A 92 -8.43 -0.83 17.15
C GLY A 92 -8.89 -0.45 18.55
N TYR A 93 -8.55 -1.22 19.58
CA TYR A 93 -9.00 -0.99 20.95
C TYR A 93 -7.84 -0.62 21.87
N TRP A 94 -7.82 0.64 22.28
CA TRP A 94 -6.82 1.21 23.17
C TRP A 94 -7.44 1.57 24.52
N GLU A 95 -6.72 1.25 25.59
CA GLU A 95 -7.04 1.62 26.95
C GLU A 95 -5.82 2.31 27.56
N PHE A 96 -6.03 3.46 28.20
CA PHE A 96 -4.97 4.20 28.87
C PHE A 96 -5.22 4.21 30.38
N ALA A 97 -4.19 3.86 31.14
CA ALA A 97 -4.29 3.78 32.59
C ALA A 97 -3.06 4.38 33.26
N LYS A 98 -3.29 5.24 34.23
CA LYS A 98 -2.27 5.84 35.09
C LYS A 98 -2.24 5.10 36.41
N VAL A 99 -1.06 4.66 36.84
CA VAL A 99 -0.86 3.94 38.09
C VAL A 99 0.14 4.67 38.96
N ARG A 100 -0.22 4.93 40.22
CA ARG A 100 0.69 5.54 41.20
C ARG A 100 1.62 4.48 41.79
N SER A 101 2.93 4.73 41.75
CA SER A 101 3.96 3.77 42.16
C SER A 101 3.85 3.34 43.64
N ASN A 102 3.44 4.26 44.52
CA ASN A 102 3.53 4.06 45.97
C ASN A 102 2.42 3.16 46.54
N ASP A 103 1.18 3.35 46.09
CA ASP A 103 -0.01 2.65 46.59
C ASP A 103 -0.66 1.72 45.55
N LEU A 104 -0.18 1.76 44.29
CA LEU A 104 -0.75 1.08 43.12
C LEU A 104 -2.19 1.49 42.81
N ALA A 105 -2.58 2.72 43.16
CA ALA A 105 -3.86 3.27 42.76
C ALA A 105 -3.92 3.42 41.24
N VAL A 106 -4.98 2.90 40.63
CA VAL A 106 -5.20 2.91 39.17
C VAL A 106 -6.28 3.92 38.83
N GLU A 107 -6.01 4.76 37.85
CA GLU A 107 -6.95 5.70 37.26
C GLU A 107 -7.00 5.46 35.74
N THR A 108 -8.20 5.28 35.18
CA THR A 108 -8.38 5.29 33.73
C THR A 108 -8.29 6.73 33.25
N ILE A 109 -7.47 6.97 32.24
CA ILE A 109 -7.27 8.29 31.65
C ILE A 109 -7.74 8.28 30.20
N ASP A 110 -8.07 9.46 29.67
CA ASP A 110 -8.40 9.58 28.26
C ASP A 110 -7.14 9.72 27.38
N VAL A 111 -7.35 9.79 26.07
CA VAL A 111 -6.26 9.89 25.09
C VAL A 111 -5.49 11.21 25.24
N THR A 112 -6.17 12.31 25.57
CA THR A 112 -5.56 13.62 25.74
C THR A 112 -4.60 13.62 26.92
N GLU A 113 -5.04 13.12 28.08
CA GLU A 113 -4.20 13.01 29.26
C GLU A 113 -3.01 12.08 29.00
N TYR A 114 -3.22 10.94 28.34
CA TYR A 114 -2.12 10.06 27.94
C TYR A 114 -1.07 10.77 27.04
N LEU A 115 -1.52 11.50 26.01
CA LEU A 115 -0.62 12.25 25.14
C LEU A 115 0.14 13.34 25.92
N LYS A 116 -0.51 14.03 26.87
CA LYS A 116 0.17 14.99 27.75
C LYS A 116 1.28 14.34 28.57
N TYR A 117 1.06 13.15 29.16
CA TYR A 117 2.14 12.43 29.85
C TYR A 117 3.30 12.09 28.92
N LYS A 118 2.99 11.70 27.67
CA LYS A 118 3.99 11.41 26.65
C LYS A 118 4.77 12.68 26.27
N GLU A 119 4.10 13.82 26.18
CA GLU A 119 4.72 15.14 25.95
C GLU A 119 5.63 15.56 27.10
N MET A 120 5.26 15.33 28.37
CA MET A 120 6.07 15.69 29.54
C MET A 120 7.48 15.07 29.53
N VAL A 121 7.68 13.98 28.79
CA VAL A 121 9.02 13.37 28.61
C VAL A 121 9.94 14.25 27.77
N TYR A 122 9.39 14.99 26.81
CA TYR A 122 10.14 15.71 25.79
C TYR A 122 10.02 17.24 25.93
N GLU A 123 8.83 17.76 26.25
CA GLU A 123 8.52 19.19 26.31
C GLU A 123 7.42 19.47 27.35
N GLU A 124 7.84 19.75 28.59
CA GLU A 124 6.94 19.92 29.74
C GLU A 124 6.01 21.14 29.62
N ASP A 125 6.49 22.24 29.03
CA ASP A 125 5.70 23.46 28.85
C ASP A 125 4.52 23.21 27.89
N TRP A 126 4.74 22.48 26.80
CA TRP A 126 3.69 22.11 25.86
C TRP A 126 2.65 21.17 26.48
N ALA A 127 3.09 20.22 27.30
CA ALA A 127 2.19 19.30 27.99
C ALA A 127 1.22 20.01 28.94
N LYS A 128 1.66 21.13 29.52
CA LYS A 128 0.88 21.95 30.47
C LYS A 128 0.09 23.08 29.80
N ASP A 129 0.30 23.34 28.51
CA ASP A 129 -0.45 24.38 27.80
C ASP A 129 -1.90 23.94 27.54
N GLU A 130 -2.83 24.65 28.18
CA GLU A 130 -4.28 24.47 28.02
C GLU A 130 -4.79 24.96 26.65
N ASN A 131 -4.02 25.79 25.94
CA ASN A 131 -4.36 26.33 24.61
C ASN A 131 -3.69 25.57 23.46
N ALA A 132 -2.88 24.55 23.76
CA ALA A 132 -2.27 23.72 22.74
C ALA A 132 -3.32 23.07 21.85
N LEU A 133 -3.10 23.13 20.53
CA LEU A 133 -4.07 22.71 19.53
C LEU A 133 -4.32 21.20 19.58
N GLU A 134 -5.58 20.81 19.78
CA GLU A 134 -6.03 19.42 19.69
C GLU A 134 -6.84 19.18 18.41
N LEU A 135 -6.48 18.13 17.67
CA LEU A 135 -7.14 17.70 16.45
C LEU A 135 -8.04 16.49 16.74
N ASP A 136 -9.35 16.70 16.64
CA ASP A 136 -10.38 15.68 16.82
C ASP A 136 -11.25 15.58 15.56
N PHE A 137 -10.91 14.63 14.68
CA PHE A 137 -11.72 14.34 13.50
C PHE A 137 -12.96 13.50 13.82
N GLY A 138 -12.99 12.81 14.95
CA GLY A 138 -14.11 12.00 15.41
C GLY A 138 -15.31 12.84 15.85
N ALA A 139 -15.11 14.12 16.18
CA ALA A 139 -16.18 15.06 16.47
C ALA A 139 -17.16 15.28 15.31
N PHE A 140 -16.74 14.97 14.07
CA PHE A 140 -17.55 15.12 12.86
C PHE A 140 -18.27 13.83 12.44
N ASP A 141 -18.19 12.75 13.20
CA ASP A 141 -18.74 11.43 12.83
C ASP A 141 -20.10 11.14 13.48
N PHE A 142 -21.08 12.04 13.30
CA PHE A 142 -22.39 11.97 13.98
C PHE A 142 -23.47 11.14 13.26
N SER A 143 -23.31 10.84 11.95
CA SER A 143 -24.29 10.07 11.16
C SER A 143 -23.71 8.86 10.43
N ILE A 144 -22.38 8.66 10.46
CA ILE A 144 -21.73 7.50 9.86
C ILE A 144 -21.79 6.32 10.82
N PRO A 145 -22.30 5.17 10.38
CA PRO A 145 -22.18 3.96 11.16
C PRO A 145 -20.72 3.51 11.23
N HIS A 146 -20.28 3.07 12.40
CA HIS A 146 -18.94 2.52 12.59
C HIS A 146 -18.99 1.01 12.79
N MET A 147 -17.96 0.34 12.29
CA MET A 147 -17.70 -1.04 12.66
C MET A 147 -17.25 -1.10 14.12
N THR A 148 -17.45 -2.25 14.76
CA THR A 148 -16.96 -2.50 16.12
C THR A 148 -16.19 -3.83 16.21
N LEU A 149 -16.42 -4.75 15.28
CA LEU A 149 -15.70 -6.02 15.26
C LEU A 149 -14.35 -5.83 14.57
N SER A 150 -13.25 -6.21 15.24
CA SER A 150 -11.91 -6.15 14.64
C SER A 150 -11.83 -6.99 13.35
N SER A 151 -12.55 -8.12 13.27
CA SER A 151 -12.65 -8.94 12.06
C SER A 151 -13.31 -8.25 10.85
N SER A 152 -14.05 -7.15 11.08
CA SER A 152 -14.69 -6.37 10.01
C SER A 152 -13.79 -5.28 9.44
N ILE A 153 -12.66 -4.94 10.09
CA ILE A 153 -11.74 -3.90 9.63
C ILE A 153 -11.27 -4.20 8.20
N GLY A 154 -11.27 -3.17 7.34
CA GLY A 154 -10.90 -3.31 5.93
C GLY A 154 -12.00 -3.89 5.02
N ASN A 155 -13.22 -4.11 5.52
CA ASN A 155 -14.38 -4.56 4.74
C ASN A 155 -15.45 -3.46 4.55
N GLY A 156 -14.99 -2.22 4.35
CA GLY A 156 -15.83 -1.02 4.29
C GLY A 156 -17.00 -1.09 3.31
N VAL A 157 -16.77 -1.51 2.07
CA VAL A 157 -17.83 -1.64 1.04
C VAL A 157 -18.93 -2.59 1.49
N SER A 158 -18.56 -3.74 2.08
CA SER A 158 -19.55 -4.72 2.55
C SER A 158 -20.41 -4.11 3.65
N PHE A 159 -19.79 -3.38 4.58
CA PHE A 159 -20.49 -2.72 5.68
C PHE A 159 -21.43 -1.62 5.17
N ILE A 160 -20.93 -0.73 4.30
CA ILE A 160 -21.74 0.34 3.70
C ILE A 160 -22.90 -0.23 2.90
N SER A 161 -22.70 -1.32 2.17
CA SER A 161 -23.77 -1.95 1.38
C SER A 161 -24.94 -2.42 2.26
N THR A 162 -24.66 -2.88 3.49
CA THR A 162 -25.69 -3.20 4.49
C THR A 162 -26.46 -1.98 4.98
N PHE A 163 -25.77 -0.85 5.17
CA PHE A 163 -26.44 0.40 5.54
C PHE A 163 -27.23 1.00 4.38
N LEU A 164 -26.69 0.93 3.16
CA LEU A 164 -27.40 1.32 1.94
C LEU A 164 -28.67 0.50 1.75
N SER A 165 -28.60 -0.83 1.90
CA SER A 165 -29.79 -1.67 1.77
C SER A 165 -30.84 -1.32 2.83
N SER A 166 -30.41 -1.05 4.08
CA SER A 166 -31.32 -0.59 5.13
C SER A 166 -31.90 0.80 4.85
N LYS A 167 -31.12 1.74 4.30
CA LYS A 167 -31.59 3.10 3.98
C LYS A 167 -32.55 3.12 2.80
N LEU A 168 -32.36 2.23 1.82
CA LEU A 168 -33.24 2.11 0.65
C LEU A 168 -34.51 1.32 0.97
N SER A 169 -34.51 0.54 2.05
CA SER A 169 -35.70 -0.18 2.54
C SER A 169 -36.72 0.79 3.15
N GLY A 170 -38.02 0.47 3.06
CA GLY A 170 -39.07 1.24 3.73
C GLY A 170 -39.98 2.07 2.81
N GLY A 171 -39.92 1.86 1.50
CA GLY A 171 -40.89 2.42 0.54
C GLY A 171 -40.30 3.46 -0.41
N ASN A 172 -41.18 4.10 -1.20
CA ASN A 172 -40.79 4.93 -2.35
C ASN A 172 -39.91 6.13 -1.98
N ASP A 173 -40.16 6.77 -0.84
CA ASP A 173 -39.43 7.97 -0.40
C ASP A 173 -37.97 7.63 -0.06
N ASN A 174 -37.74 6.45 0.53
CA ASN A 174 -36.41 5.99 0.93
C ASN A 174 -35.53 5.58 -0.27
N ALA A 175 -36.15 5.10 -1.35
CA ALA A 175 -35.47 4.77 -2.60
C ALA A 175 -35.29 5.98 -3.54
N GLN A 176 -35.99 7.09 -3.29
CA GLN A 176 -35.94 8.28 -4.15
C GLN A 176 -34.51 8.83 -4.36
N PRO A 177 -33.61 8.87 -3.35
CA PRO A 177 -32.23 9.29 -3.59
C PRO A 177 -31.48 8.46 -4.64
N LEU A 178 -31.80 7.17 -4.77
CA LEU A 178 -31.23 6.32 -5.82
C LEU A 178 -31.77 6.71 -7.19
N VAL A 179 -33.07 7.02 -7.29
CA VAL A 179 -33.68 7.51 -8.53
C VAL A 179 -33.08 8.85 -8.93
N ASP A 180 -32.98 9.79 -8.00
CA ASP A 180 -32.37 11.11 -8.24
C ASP A 180 -30.91 10.95 -8.69
N PHE A 181 -30.18 10.00 -8.11
CA PHE A 181 -28.83 9.66 -8.54
C PHE A 181 -28.79 9.16 -10.00
N LEU A 182 -29.69 8.25 -10.36
CA LEU A 182 -29.75 7.69 -11.72
C LEU A 182 -30.20 8.71 -12.77
N VAL A 183 -31.13 9.61 -12.45
CA VAL A 183 -31.58 10.70 -13.34
C VAL A 183 -30.45 11.67 -13.66
N ASN A 184 -29.58 11.94 -12.68
CA ASN A 184 -28.46 12.88 -12.84
C ASN A 184 -27.18 12.20 -13.36
N LEU A 185 -27.23 10.92 -13.71
CA LEU A 185 -26.04 10.21 -14.18
C LEU A 185 -25.71 10.64 -15.61
N ASN A 186 -24.56 11.30 -15.76
CA ASN A 186 -24.06 11.80 -17.02
C ASN A 186 -22.58 11.41 -17.16
N LEU A 187 -22.20 10.87 -18.31
CA LEU A 187 -20.81 10.62 -18.68
C LEU A 187 -20.51 11.32 -19.99
N GLN A 188 -19.43 12.10 -20.03
CA GLN A 188 -18.96 12.82 -21.23
C GLN A 188 -20.07 13.63 -21.96
N GLY A 189 -21.07 14.13 -21.23
CA GLY A 189 -22.17 14.92 -21.78
C GLY A 189 -23.36 14.10 -22.29
N GLU A 190 -23.33 12.76 -22.22
CA GLU A 190 -24.51 11.91 -22.48
C GLU A 190 -25.19 11.52 -21.17
N ASP A 191 -26.51 11.68 -21.14
CA ASP A 191 -27.36 11.19 -20.04
C ASP A 191 -27.49 9.67 -20.12
N LEU A 192 -27.39 9.01 -18.97
CA LEU A 192 -27.36 7.56 -18.85
C LEU A 192 -28.48 7.05 -17.96
N MET A 193 -28.76 5.76 -18.08
CA MET A 193 -29.75 5.02 -17.28
C MET A 193 -31.18 5.52 -17.49
N ILE A 194 -31.60 6.59 -16.84
CA ILE A 194 -32.97 7.10 -16.90
C ILE A 194 -33.00 8.61 -17.12
N ASN A 195 -34.01 9.08 -17.84
CA ASN A 195 -34.25 10.52 -18.02
C ASN A 195 -35.33 11.06 -17.07
N ASN A 196 -35.60 12.36 -17.15
CA ASN A 196 -36.53 13.08 -16.29
C ASN A 196 -37.99 12.56 -16.33
N THR A 197 -38.37 11.72 -17.29
CA THR A 197 -39.70 11.11 -17.30
C THR A 197 -39.89 10.09 -16.16
N LEU A 198 -38.81 9.43 -15.72
CA LEU A 198 -38.80 8.43 -14.64
C LEU A 198 -38.26 8.98 -13.31
N ASN A 199 -38.52 10.25 -13.03
CA ASN A 199 -37.99 10.98 -11.87
C ASN A 199 -38.57 10.60 -10.50
N THR A 200 -39.42 9.57 -10.40
CA THR A 200 -39.93 9.08 -9.11
C THR A 200 -39.84 7.56 -9.04
N THR A 201 -39.65 7.03 -7.82
CA THR A 201 -39.55 5.58 -7.58
C THR A 201 -40.72 4.80 -8.19
N SER A 202 -41.95 5.29 -8.02
CA SER A 202 -43.16 4.64 -8.54
C SER A 202 -43.20 4.60 -10.08
N LYS A 203 -42.80 5.69 -10.75
CA LYS A 203 -42.72 5.73 -12.22
C LYS A 203 -41.67 4.76 -12.72
N LEU A 204 -40.49 4.74 -12.09
CA LEU A 204 -39.40 3.85 -12.46
C LEU A 204 -39.78 2.38 -12.30
N GLN A 205 -40.36 2.00 -11.15
CA GLN A 205 -40.84 0.62 -10.93
C GLN A 205 -41.86 0.19 -11.99
N SER A 206 -42.81 1.05 -12.32
CA SER A 206 -43.82 0.77 -13.34
C SER A 206 -43.20 0.59 -14.73
N ALA A 207 -42.23 1.44 -15.09
CA ALA A 207 -41.52 1.36 -16.36
C ALA A 207 -40.64 0.10 -16.45
N LEU A 208 -39.99 -0.31 -15.36
CA LEU A 208 -39.16 -1.51 -15.31
C LEU A 208 -39.98 -2.79 -15.58
N ILE A 209 -41.20 -2.89 -15.06
CA ILE A 209 -42.11 -4.02 -15.33
C ILE A 209 -42.45 -4.12 -16.82
N ILE A 210 -42.75 -2.97 -17.46
CA ILE A 210 -43.07 -2.91 -18.89
C ILE A 210 -41.83 -3.29 -19.73
N ALA A 211 -40.67 -2.76 -19.35
CA ALA A 211 -39.40 -3.06 -20.01
C ALA A 211 -39.04 -4.55 -19.94
N GLU A 212 -39.19 -5.18 -18.77
CA GLU A 212 -38.93 -6.60 -18.57
C GLU A 212 -39.83 -7.48 -19.44
N ALA A 213 -41.15 -7.19 -19.46
CA ALA A 213 -42.10 -7.90 -20.32
C ALA A 213 -41.74 -7.77 -21.81
N SER A 214 -41.24 -6.60 -22.24
CA SER A 214 -40.78 -6.41 -23.61
C SER A 214 -39.50 -7.20 -23.91
N LEU A 215 -38.53 -7.23 -22.99
CA LEU A 215 -37.24 -7.91 -23.20
C LEU A 215 -37.40 -9.43 -23.29
N LEU A 216 -38.39 -10.01 -22.61
CA LEU A 216 -38.71 -11.45 -22.71
C LEU A 216 -39.16 -11.88 -24.11
N THR A 217 -39.59 -10.95 -24.96
CA THR A 217 -39.99 -11.25 -26.35
C THR A 217 -38.82 -11.20 -27.34
N LEU A 218 -37.65 -10.73 -26.91
CA LEU A 218 -36.45 -10.60 -27.72
C LEU A 218 -35.50 -11.79 -27.49
N SER A 219 -34.67 -12.11 -28.48
CA SER A 219 -33.54 -13.01 -28.29
C SER A 219 -32.48 -12.36 -27.39
N GLY A 220 -31.85 -13.12 -26.49
CA GLY A 220 -30.91 -12.57 -25.49
C GLY A 220 -29.67 -11.88 -26.09
N ASP A 221 -29.28 -12.26 -27.30
CA ASP A 221 -28.17 -11.67 -28.08
C ASP A 221 -28.57 -10.42 -28.88
N THR A 222 -29.84 -10.01 -28.83
CA THR A 222 -30.33 -8.82 -29.55
C THR A 222 -29.57 -7.57 -29.07
N PRO A 223 -28.86 -6.83 -29.95
CA PRO A 223 -28.14 -5.62 -29.56
C PRO A 223 -29.06 -4.50 -29.10
N TYR A 224 -28.63 -3.70 -28.11
CA TYR A 224 -29.42 -2.59 -27.53
C TYR A 224 -29.95 -1.61 -28.59
N GLN A 225 -29.15 -1.31 -29.62
CA GLN A 225 -29.49 -0.36 -30.68
C GLN A 225 -30.78 -0.75 -31.45
N LYS A 226 -31.16 -2.03 -31.46
CA LYS A 226 -32.39 -2.49 -32.15
C LYS A 226 -33.67 -2.12 -31.41
N PHE A 227 -33.61 -1.85 -30.10
CA PHE A 227 -34.76 -1.51 -29.27
C PHE A 227 -34.60 -0.21 -28.46
N GLU A 228 -33.47 0.49 -28.66
CA GLU A 228 -33.12 1.76 -28.02
C GLU A 228 -34.23 2.81 -28.13
N MET A 229 -34.74 3.09 -29.34
CA MET A 229 -35.76 4.13 -29.54
C MET A 229 -37.02 3.92 -28.68
N ARG A 230 -37.50 2.68 -28.62
CA ARG A 230 -38.66 2.30 -27.81
C ARG A 230 -38.38 2.44 -26.32
N PHE A 231 -37.18 2.09 -25.87
CA PHE A 231 -36.78 2.22 -24.47
C PHE A 231 -36.63 3.69 -24.06
N LYS A 232 -36.11 4.52 -24.96
CA LYS A 232 -35.99 5.97 -24.77
C LYS A 232 -37.35 6.64 -24.62
N GLU A 233 -38.35 6.23 -25.40
CA GLU A 233 -39.75 6.69 -25.25
C GLU A 233 -40.34 6.36 -23.87
N TRP A 234 -39.88 5.28 -23.23
CA TRP A 234 -40.28 4.90 -21.88
C TRP A 234 -39.42 5.53 -20.78
N GLY A 235 -38.41 6.31 -21.15
CA GLY A 235 -37.54 7.02 -20.22
C GLY A 235 -36.22 6.34 -19.89
N PHE A 236 -35.88 5.24 -20.59
CA PHE A 236 -34.60 4.54 -20.42
C PHE A 236 -33.57 4.99 -21.46
N GLU A 237 -32.48 5.58 -20.98
CA GLU A 237 -31.31 5.93 -21.78
C GLU A 237 -30.32 4.74 -21.84
N LYS A 238 -29.14 4.94 -22.45
CA LYS A 238 -28.09 3.91 -22.57
C LYS A 238 -27.47 3.55 -21.21
N GLY A 239 -26.72 2.45 -21.16
CA GLY A 239 -25.93 2.03 -19.99
C GLY A 239 -26.45 0.82 -19.23
N TRP A 240 -27.61 0.27 -19.62
CA TRP A 240 -28.19 -0.93 -19.00
C TRP A 240 -27.53 -2.24 -19.45
N GLY A 241 -26.98 -2.28 -20.66
CA GLY A 241 -26.43 -3.49 -21.25
C GLY A 241 -26.19 -3.34 -22.76
N GLY A 242 -25.23 -4.09 -23.31
CA GLY A 242 -24.98 -4.17 -24.75
C GLY A 242 -25.97 -5.06 -25.50
N THR A 243 -26.53 -6.06 -24.83
CA THR A 243 -27.55 -6.97 -25.38
C THR A 243 -28.82 -7.01 -24.53
N ALA A 244 -29.92 -7.52 -25.10
CA ALA A 244 -31.20 -7.69 -24.39
C ALA A 244 -31.05 -8.49 -23.08
N GLU A 245 -30.22 -9.54 -23.05
CA GLU A 245 -29.97 -10.32 -21.83
C GLU A 245 -29.29 -9.48 -20.74
N GLN A 246 -28.29 -8.69 -21.11
CA GLN A 246 -27.55 -7.82 -20.18
C GLN A 246 -28.44 -6.71 -19.63
N VAL A 247 -29.24 -6.08 -20.50
CA VAL A 247 -30.22 -5.05 -20.11
C VAL A 247 -31.23 -5.62 -19.13
N LYS A 248 -31.80 -6.80 -19.45
CA LYS A 248 -32.75 -7.52 -18.60
C LYS A 248 -32.14 -7.82 -17.24
N GLU A 249 -30.90 -8.29 -17.17
CA GLU A 249 -30.24 -8.60 -15.91
C GLU A 249 -30.02 -7.34 -15.05
N THR A 250 -29.57 -6.24 -15.66
CA THR A 250 -29.33 -4.98 -14.93
C THR A 250 -30.65 -4.38 -14.43
N MET A 251 -31.69 -4.34 -15.27
CA MET A 251 -33.02 -3.85 -14.90
C MET A 251 -33.65 -4.70 -13.80
N ARG A 252 -33.56 -6.02 -13.91
CA ARG A 252 -34.03 -6.95 -12.86
C ARG A 252 -33.30 -6.72 -11.54
N THR A 253 -31.97 -6.54 -11.58
CA THR A 253 -31.19 -6.27 -10.36
C THR A 253 -31.65 -4.97 -9.71
N LEU A 254 -31.96 -3.91 -10.49
CA LEU A 254 -32.54 -2.68 -9.95
C LEU A 254 -33.94 -2.90 -9.38
N SER A 255 -34.81 -3.65 -10.05
CA SER A 255 -36.14 -4.01 -9.54
C SER A 255 -36.03 -4.72 -8.19
N GLU A 256 -35.10 -5.67 -8.05
CA GLU A 256 -34.80 -6.37 -6.80
C GLU A 256 -34.33 -5.39 -5.70
N VAL A 257 -33.45 -4.43 -6.03
CA VAL A 257 -33.02 -3.37 -5.10
C VAL A 257 -34.17 -2.46 -4.67
N LEU A 258 -35.07 -2.08 -5.59
CA LEU A 258 -36.22 -1.21 -5.28
C LEU A 258 -37.34 -1.94 -4.52
N GLN A 259 -37.47 -3.25 -4.70
CA GLN A 259 -38.51 -4.07 -4.06
C GLN A 259 -38.08 -4.58 -2.68
N ALA A 260 -36.88 -5.16 -2.60
CA ALA A 260 -36.35 -5.81 -1.39
C ALA A 260 -34.82 -5.67 -1.37
N PRO A 261 -34.29 -4.49 -1.03
CA PRO A 261 -32.85 -4.25 -1.07
C PRO A 261 -32.11 -5.13 -0.05
N ASP A 262 -31.09 -5.84 -0.52
CA ASP A 262 -30.09 -6.50 0.30
C ASP A 262 -28.67 -6.12 -0.17
N PRO A 263 -27.64 -6.34 0.67
CA PRO A 263 -26.28 -5.89 0.38
C PRO A 263 -25.73 -6.47 -0.93
N SER A 264 -26.08 -7.72 -1.27
CA SER A 264 -25.55 -8.40 -2.44
C SER A 264 -26.12 -7.84 -3.75
N HIS A 265 -27.43 -7.57 -3.79
CA HIS A 265 -28.05 -6.93 -4.96
C HIS A 265 -27.59 -5.47 -5.12
N VAL A 266 -27.41 -4.71 -4.02
CA VAL A 266 -26.85 -3.35 -4.07
C VAL A 266 -25.45 -3.36 -4.69
N VAL A 267 -24.54 -4.22 -4.20
CA VAL A 267 -23.18 -4.34 -4.76
C VAL A 267 -23.23 -4.78 -6.22
N LYS A 268 -24.09 -5.75 -6.56
CA LYS A 268 -24.26 -6.25 -7.93
C LYS A 268 -24.73 -5.12 -8.86
N PHE A 269 -25.72 -4.34 -8.44
CA PHE A 269 -26.23 -3.20 -9.21
C PHE A 269 -25.13 -2.16 -9.45
N PHE A 270 -24.49 -1.66 -8.39
CA PHE A 270 -23.43 -0.66 -8.53
C PHE A 270 -22.21 -1.17 -9.32
N SER A 271 -21.94 -2.48 -9.36
CA SER A 271 -20.89 -3.02 -10.23
C SER A 271 -21.21 -2.95 -11.73
N ARG A 272 -22.49 -2.70 -12.08
CA ARG A 272 -22.98 -2.61 -13.47
C ARG A 272 -23.26 -1.19 -13.91
N ILE A 273 -23.38 -0.22 -13.00
CA ILE A 273 -23.63 1.17 -13.39
C ILE A 273 -22.37 1.74 -14.04
N PRO A 274 -22.48 2.31 -15.25
CA PRO A 274 -21.39 3.04 -15.89
C PRO A 274 -21.23 4.42 -15.25
N MET A 275 -20.36 4.54 -14.25
CA MET A 275 -20.10 5.81 -13.56
C MET A 275 -18.68 6.33 -13.75
N ILE A 276 -17.76 5.50 -14.22
CA ILE A 276 -16.33 5.79 -14.24
C ILE A 276 -15.78 5.45 -15.62
N LEU A 277 -15.20 6.44 -16.29
CA LEU A 277 -14.43 6.31 -17.53
C LEU A 277 -13.10 7.07 -17.44
N ASN A 278 -13.12 8.25 -16.84
CA ASN A 278 -11.97 9.14 -16.69
C ASN A 278 -11.37 8.97 -15.29
N ILE A 279 -10.18 8.37 -15.20
CA ILE A 279 -9.46 8.16 -13.93
C ILE A 279 -8.17 9.00 -13.91
N VAL A 280 -7.96 9.72 -12.82
CA VAL A 280 -6.68 10.39 -12.55
C VAL A 280 -5.98 9.70 -11.39
N ILE A 281 -4.71 9.38 -11.57
CA ILE A 281 -3.87 8.75 -10.54
C ILE A 281 -2.68 9.66 -10.27
N PHE A 282 -2.51 10.13 -9.02
CA PHE A 282 -1.41 11.00 -8.64
C PHE A 282 -0.23 10.22 -8.05
N SER A 283 0.98 10.48 -8.55
CA SER A 283 2.25 10.01 -7.99
C SER A 283 3.38 11.02 -8.26
N PRO A 284 3.42 12.17 -7.57
CA PRO A 284 4.30 13.29 -7.91
C PRO A 284 5.80 13.03 -7.73
N HIS A 285 6.22 12.43 -6.62
CA HIS A 285 7.65 12.19 -6.33
C HIS A 285 8.29 11.09 -7.19
N GLY A 286 9.62 11.02 -7.11
CA GLY A 286 10.43 9.99 -7.78
C GLY A 286 10.61 10.21 -9.28
N TYR A 287 11.30 9.28 -9.93
CA TYR A 287 11.44 9.21 -11.38
C TYR A 287 10.37 8.28 -11.93
N PHE A 288 9.16 8.80 -12.17
CA PHE A 288 8.08 7.96 -12.68
C PHE A 288 8.24 7.74 -14.20
N GLY A 289 8.45 6.49 -14.61
CA GLY A 289 8.63 6.09 -16.01
C GLY A 289 8.59 4.57 -16.19
N GLN A 290 8.66 4.12 -17.44
CA GLN A 290 8.48 2.70 -17.80
C GLN A 290 9.78 1.94 -18.05
N SER A 291 10.90 2.63 -18.25
CA SER A 291 12.22 2.06 -18.46
C SER A 291 13.28 2.89 -17.74
N ASP A 292 14.37 2.25 -17.31
CA ASP A 292 15.58 2.89 -16.78
C ASP A 292 15.38 3.76 -15.53
N VAL A 293 14.26 3.59 -14.82
CA VAL A 293 13.93 4.37 -13.61
C VAL A 293 14.02 3.58 -12.30
N LEU A 294 13.84 2.25 -12.33
CA LEU A 294 13.80 1.44 -11.11
C LEU A 294 15.18 1.44 -10.43
N GLY A 295 15.20 1.74 -9.13
CA GLY A 295 16.43 1.88 -8.36
C GLY A 295 16.98 3.31 -8.28
N LEU A 296 16.41 4.26 -9.03
CA LEU A 296 16.68 5.68 -8.81
C LEU A 296 16.07 6.16 -7.48
N PRO A 297 16.56 7.26 -6.89
CA PRO A 297 16.04 7.80 -5.64
C PRO A 297 14.51 7.98 -5.67
N ASP A 298 13.86 7.59 -4.57
CA ASP A 298 12.41 7.61 -4.40
C ASP A 298 11.61 6.85 -5.48
N THR A 299 12.25 5.92 -6.19
CA THR A 299 11.66 5.18 -7.33
C THR A 299 11.73 3.68 -7.10
N GLY A 300 10.58 3.05 -6.84
CA GLY A 300 10.54 1.62 -6.50
C GLY A 300 9.17 0.98 -6.75
N GLY A 301 8.73 0.16 -5.79
CA GLY A 301 7.51 -0.66 -5.91
C GLY A 301 6.24 0.13 -6.23
N GLN A 302 6.14 1.39 -5.82
CA GLN A 302 5.00 2.25 -6.15
C GLN A 302 4.83 2.47 -7.67
N VAL A 303 5.92 2.68 -8.41
CA VAL A 303 5.85 2.84 -9.88
C VAL A 303 5.34 1.56 -10.53
N VAL A 304 5.84 0.41 -10.05
CA VAL A 304 5.43 -0.92 -10.53
C VAL A 304 3.95 -1.15 -10.27
N TYR A 305 3.52 -0.89 -9.03
CA TYR A 305 2.14 -1.00 -8.60
C TYR A 305 1.22 -0.20 -9.52
N ILE A 306 1.52 1.08 -9.74
CA ILE A 306 0.65 1.97 -10.53
C ILE A 306 0.62 1.55 -11.99
N LEU A 307 1.75 1.17 -12.59
CA LEU A 307 1.78 0.72 -13.99
C LEU A 307 0.93 -0.55 -14.21
N ASP A 308 0.98 -1.52 -13.29
CA ASP A 308 0.18 -2.75 -13.40
C ASP A 308 -1.29 -2.51 -13.01
N GLN A 309 -1.54 -1.62 -12.04
CA GLN A 309 -2.87 -1.14 -11.68
C GLN A 309 -3.59 -0.52 -12.88
N VAL A 310 -2.92 0.36 -13.62
CA VAL A 310 -3.51 1.07 -14.76
C VAL A 310 -3.90 0.11 -15.87
N LYS A 311 -3.05 -0.86 -16.21
CA LYS A 311 -3.37 -1.88 -17.22
C LYS A 311 -4.64 -2.64 -16.85
N ALA A 312 -4.74 -3.08 -15.60
CA ALA A 312 -5.89 -3.86 -15.14
C ALA A 312 -7.16 -3.01 -15.01
N LEU A 313 -7.04 -1.75 -14.59
CA LEU A 313 -8.17 -0.80 -14.57
C LEU A 313 -8.69 -0.55 -15.99
N GLU A 314 -7.80 -0.31 -16.97
CA GLU A 314 -8.23 -0.09 -18.35
C GLU A 314 -8.91 -1.33 -18.94
N GLU A 315 -8.36 -2.53 -18.72
CA GLU A 315 -8.97 -3.77 -19.18
C GLU A 315 -10.39 -3.98 -18.61
N GLU A 316 -10.55 -3.77 -17.30
CA GLU A 316 -11.86 -3.90 -16.64
C GLU A 316 -12.84 -2.78 -17.08
N LEU A 317 -12.37 -1.55 -17.29
CA LEU A 317 -13.20 -0.45 -17.80
C LEU A 317 -13.68 -0.72 -19.23
N LEU A 318 -12.83 -1.25 -20.11
CA LEU A 318 -13.21 -1.64 -21.46
C LEU A 318 -14.26 -2.77 -21.42
N LEU A 319 -14.04 -3.78 -20.58
CA LEU A 319 -14.99 -4.87 -20.38
C LEU A 319 -16.34 -4.39 -19.87
N ARG A 320 -16.36 -3.45 -18.91
CA ARG A 320 -17.60 -2.80 -18.43
C ARG A 320 -18.24 -1.94 -19.51
N SER A 321 -17.48 -1.17 -20.26
CA SER A 321 -18.06 -0.32 -21.31
C SER A 321 -18.77 -1.16 -22.36
N GLU A 322 -18.14 -2.25 -22.81
CA GLU A 322 -18.75 -3.22 -23.74
C GLU A 322 -20.02 -3.86 -23.17
N ARG A 323 -19.94 -4.40 -21.95
CA ARG A 323 -21.08 -5.05 -21.28
C ARG A 323 -22.26 -4.11 -21.06
N GLN A 324 -22.02 -2.83 -20.83
CA GLN A 324 -23.05 -1.82 -20.58
C GLN A 324 -23.56 -1.18 -21.88
N GLY A 325 -22.98 -1.54 -23.04
CA GLY A 325 -23.38 -1.00 -24.34
C GLY A 325 -22.93 0.44 -24.57
N ILE A 326 -21.82 0.86 -23.94
CA ILE A 326 -21.29 2.22 -24.03
C ILE A 326 -20.10 2.25 -24.98
N SER A 327 -20.14 3.17 -25.94
CA SER A 327 -19.10 3.37 -26.95
C SER A 327 -17.98 4.32 -26.51
N MET A 328 -18.17 5.04 -25.41
CA MET A 328 -17.19 5.97 -24.86
C MET A 328 -15.92 5.22 -24.45
N LYS A 329 -14.77 5.86 -24.69
CA LYS A 329 -13.47 5.26 -24.39
C LYS A 329 -13.02 5.72 -23.01
N PRO A 330 -12.58 4.79 -22.13
CA PRO A 330 -12.01 5.19 -20.86
C PRO A 330 -10.71 5.97 -21.10
N GLN A 331 -10.34 6.83 -20.15
CA GLN A 331 -9.06 7.52 -20.16
C GLN A 331 -8.45 7.46 -18.76
N ILE A 332 -7.19 7.00 -18.66
CA ILE A 332 -6.46 6.98 -17.39
C ILE A 332 -5.22 7.84 -17.52
N LEU A 333 -5.11 8.87 -16.67
CA LEU A 333 -3.94 9.73 -16.59
C LEU A 333 -3.19 9.47 -15.28
N VAL A 334 -1.94 9.01 -15.40
CA VAL A 334 -1.00 8.97 -14.29
C VAL A 334 -0.24 10.28 -14.24
N VAL A 335 -0.56 11.12 -13.26
CA VAL A 335 -0.03 12.47 -13.13
C VAL A 335 1.14 12.49 -12.17
N THR A 336 2.29 12.93 -12.67
CA THR A 336 3.57 12.94 -11.96
C THR A 336 4.36 14.19 -12.29
N ARG A 337 5.55 14.36 -11.68
CA ARG A 337 6.40 15.52 -11.93
C ARG A 337 7.15 15.39 -13.25
N LEU A 338 7.22 16.49 -14.01
CA LEU A 338 8.16 16.64 -15.12
C LEU A 338 9.54 17.05 -14.57
N ILE A 339 10.56 16.26 -14.89
CA ILE A 339 11.95 16.48 -14.46
C ILE A 339 12.80 16.77 -15.71
N PRO A 340 13.07 18.04 -16.05
CA PRO A 340 13.89 18.39 -17.22
C PRO A 340 15.27 17.75 -17.23
N ASP A 341 15.92 17.62 -16.07
CA ASP A 341 17.24 16.99 -15.95
C ASP A 341 17.08 15.47 -15.70
N ALA A 342 16.47 14.76 -16.65
CA ALA A 342 15.98 13.39 -16.52
C ALA A 342 17.04 12.27 -16.52
N ARG A 343 18.34 12.61 -16.62
CA ARG A 343 19.48 11.64 -16.55
C ARG A 343 19.34 10.41 -17.46
N GLY A 344 18.84 10.60 -18.69
CA GLY A 344 18.68 9.52 -19.68
C GLY A 344 17.35 8.77 -19.60
N THR A 345 16.50 9.08 -18.62
CA THR A 345 15.11 8.60 -18.55
C THR A 345 14.18 9.47 -19.41
N LYS A 346 12.92 9.05 -19.58
CA LYS A 346 11.87 9.84 -20.26
C LYS A 346 11.11 10.81 -19.33
N CYS A 347 11.61 11.07 -18.12
CA CYS A 347 10.93 11.91 -17.14
C CYS A 347 10.83 13.40 -17.54
N ASP A 348 11.51 13.81 -18.61
CA ASP A 348 11.43 15.12 -19.25
C ASP A 348 10.29 15.22 -20.29
N GLN A 349 9.70 14.09 -20.69
CA GLN A 349 8.61 14.04 -21.65
C GLN A 349 7.27 14.30 -20.97
N GLU A 350 6.57 15.34 -21.42
CA GLU A 350 5.29 15.75 -20.84
C GLU A 350 4.21 14.67 -20.92
N VAL A 351 4.12 13.94 -22.04
CA VAL A 351 3.13 12.87 -22.22
C VAL A 351 3.83 11.61 -22.70
N GLU A 352 3.54 10.49 -22.05
CA GLU A 352 4.05 9.17 -22.44
C GLU A 352 2.93 8.11 -22.40
N PRO A 353 2.62 7.42 -23.51
CA PRO A 353 1.66 6.31 -23.50
C PRO A 353 2.13 5.14 -22.63
N ILE A 354 1.23 4.52 -21.88
CA ILE A 354 1.56 3.38 -21.02
C ILE A 354 1.55 2.08 -21.85
N HIS A 355 2.63 1.30 -21.77
CA HIS A 355 2.78 0.04 -22.47
C HIS A 355 1.72 -0.98 -22.05
N GLY A 356 1.16 -1.69 -23.03
CA GLY A 356 0.08 -2.65 -22.80
C GLY A 356 -1.30 -2.02 -22.61
N THR A 357 -1.44 -0.72 -22.86
CA THR A 357 -2.70 0.02 -22.77
C THR A 357 -2.99 0.78 -24.07
N LYS A 358 -4.26 1.11 -24.32
CA LYS A 358 -4.74 1.85 -25.50
C LYS A 358 -5.08 3.30 -25.20
N HIS A 359 -5.54 3.59 -23.98
CA HIS A 359 -6.11 4.87 -23.60
C HIS A 359 -5.48 5.46 -22.32
N SER A 360 -4.43 4.83 -21.81
CA SER A 360 -3.75 5.26 -20.59
C SER A 360 -2.41 5.94 -20.87
N LYS A 361 -2.13 7.03 -20.17
CA LYS A 361 -0.94 7.87 -20.39
C LYS A 361 -0.36 8.36 -19.07
N ILE A 362 0.94 8.58 -19.05
CA ILE A 362 1.63 9.37 -18.03
C ILE A 362 1.58 10.83 -18.48
N LEU A 363 1.13 11.72 -17.59
CA LEU A 363 1.12 13.17 -17.77
C LEU A 363 2.08 13.80 -16.74
N ARG A 364 3.10 14.48 -17.23
CA ARG A 364 4.13 15.10 -16.39
C ARG A 364 3.94 16.60 -16.31
N VAL A 365 3.87 17.11 -15.09
CA VAL A 365 3.67 18.55 -14.83
C VAL A 365 4.89 19.08 -14.08
N PRO A 366 5.54 20.16 -14.55
CA PRO A 366 6.74 20.66 -13.89
C PRO A 366 6.42 21.30 -12.55
N PHE A 367 7.36 21.21 -11.61
CA PHE A 367 7.34 22.11 -10.47
C PHE A 367 7.82 23.50 -10.87
N ARG A 368 7.22 24.52 -10.24
CA ARG A 368 7.54 25.93 -10.48
C ARG A 368 7.90 26.62 -9.18
N THR A 369 8.84 27.55 -9.30
CA THR A 369 9.22 28.53 -8.29
C THR A 369 9.04 29.92 -8.89
N ASP A 370 9.24 30.96 -8.08
CA ASP A 370 9.24 32.35 -8.56
C ASP A 370 10.30 32.61 -9.66
N LYS A 371 11.32 31.75 -9.77
CA LYS A 371 12.37 31.82 -10.81
C LYS A 371 12.10 30.95 -12.04
N GLY A 372 10.93 30.30 -12.12
CA GLY A 372 10.53 29.46 -13.25
C GLY A 372 10.50 27.96 -12.91
N VAL A 373 10.62 27.12 -13.95
CA VAL A 373 10.53 25.66 -13.82
C VAL A 373 11.75 25.10 -13.09
N LEU A 374 11.49 24.29 -12.05
CA LEU A 374 12.53 23.59 -11.30
C LEU A 374 12.98 22.32 -12.05
N ARG A 375 14.25 22.31 -12.47
CA ARG A 375 14.82 21.33 -13.40
C ARG A 375 15.29 20.05 -12.73
N ARG A 376 15.89 20.17 -11.55
CA ARG A 376 16.53 19.07 -10.83
C ARG A 376 15.51 18.24 -10.03
N TRP A 377 15.83 16.98 -9.82
CA TRP A 377 15.08 16.11 -8.89
C TRP A 377 15.05 16.66 -7.46
N VAL A 378 13.94 16.41 -6.77
CA VAL A 378 13.66 16.81 -5.39
C VAL A 378 13.25 15.55 -4.64
N SER A 379 13.77 15.36 -3.43
CA SER A 379 13.36 14.23 -2.60
C SER A 379 11.90 14.36 -2.19
N ARG A 380 11.23 13.23 -2.01
CA ARG A 380 9.85 13.17 -1.51
C ARG A 380 9.66 13.90 -0.16
N PHE A 381 10.70 14.00 0.67
CA PHE A 381 10.67 14.77 1.91
C PHE A 381 10.71 16.29 1.70
N ASP A 382 11.29 16.76 0.60
CA ASP A 382 11.50 18.18 0.30
C ASP A 382 10.39 18.77 -0.60
N ILE A 383 9.34 18.01 -0.89
CA ILE A 383 8.44 18.26 -2.01
C ILE A 383 7.32 19.27 -1.71
N TYR A 384 7.00 19.47 -0.44
CA TYR A 384 5.79 20.16 0.01
C TYR A 384 5.63 21.61 -0.49
N PRO A 385 6.68 22.44 -0.62
CA PRO A 385 6.56 23.80 -1.15
C PRO A 385 6.00 23.89 -2.58
N TYR A 386 6.13 22.83 -3.37
CA TYR A 386 5.75 22.84 -4.79
C TYR A 386 4.33 22.30 -5.03
N LEU A 387 3.76 21.56 -4.07
CA LEU A 387 2.55 20.77 -4.30
C LEU A 387 1.32 21.63 -4.59
N GLU A 388 1.17 22.79 -3.95
CA GLU A 388 0.01 23.65 -4.16
C GLU A 388 -0.05 24.22 -5.58
N ASN A 389 1.08 24.74 -6.08
CA ASN A 389 1.20 25.21 -7.46
C ASN A 389 1.06 24.05 -8.45
N PHE A 390 1.65 22.90 -8.13
CA PHE A 390 1.51 21.69 -8.93
C PHE A 390 0.04 21.26 -9.08
N VAL A 391 -0.78 21.33 -8.02
CA VAL A 391 -2.21 21.02 -8.11
C VAL A 391 -2.92 21.93 -9.11
N GLN A 392 -2.61 23.24 -9.12
CA GLN A 392 -3.25 24.18 -10.05
C GLN A 392 -2.85 23.87 -11.49
N ASP A 393 -1.55 23.73 -11.76
CA ASP A 393 -1.02 23.43 -13.09
C ASP A 393 -1.52 22.07 -13.59
N ALA A 394 -1.52 21.06 -12.72
CA ALA A 394 -2.01 19.72 -13.03
C ALA A 394 -3.50 19.71 -13.30
N THR A 395 -4.30 20.42 -12.50
CA THR A 395 -5.76 20.50 -12.72
C THR A 395 -6.07 21.04 -14.12
N ASN A 396 -5.38 22.11 -14.54
CA ASN A 396 -5.59 22.70 -15.86
C ASN A 396 -5.22 21.71 -16.97
N LYS A 397 -4.01 21.13 -16.91
CA LYS A 397 -3.55 20.17 -17.92
C LYS A 397 -4.41 18.91 -18.00
N ILE A 398 -4.89 18.40 -16.87
CA ILE A 398 -5.78 17.24 -16.84
C ILE A 398 -7.09 17.57 -17.57
N LEU A 399 -7.69 18.72 -17.30
CA LEU A 399 -8.93 19.14 -17.97
C LEU A 399 -8.72 19.43 -19.46
N ASP A 400 -7.52 19.87 -19.87
CA ASP A 400 -7.16 20.02 -21.29
C ASP A 400 -7.01 18.66 -22.00
N HIS A 401 -6.57 17.63 -21.28
CA HIS A 401 -6.34 16.28 -21.82
C HIS A 401 -7.57 15.38 -21.78
N MET A 402 -8.49 15.59 -20.84
CA MET A 402 -9.67 14.76 -20.64
C MET A 402 -10.91 15.34 -21.33
N GLU A 403 -11.73 14.45 -21.90
CA GLU A 403 -13.07 14.80 -22.39
C GLU A 403 -14.02 14.96 -21.19
N GLY A 404 -13.92 16.09 -20.50
CA GLY A 404 -14.69 16.39 -19.28
C GLY A 404 -13.87 16.29 -17.99
N LYS A 405 -14.56 16.21 -16.86
CA LYS A 405 -13.92 16.06 -15.55
C LYS A 405 -13.52 14.60 -15.29
N PRO A 406 -12.56 14.33 -14.40
CA PRO A 406 -12.33 12.99 -13.88
C PRO A 406 -13.56 12.48 -13.14
N ASP A 407 -13.85 11.19 -13.25
CA ASP A 407 -14.91 10.51 -12.49
C ASP A 407 -14.38 9.95 -11.17
N LEU A 408 -13.08 9.60 -11.16
CA LEU A 408 -12.38 9.07 -9.98
C LEU A 408 -10.96 9.64 -9.92
N ILE A 409 -10.54 10.07 -8.73
CA ILE A 409 -9.17 10.49 -8.45
C ILE A 409 -8.56 9.55 -7.40
N ILE A 410 -7.38 9.00 -7.68
CA ILE A 410 -6.64 8.13 -6.77
C ILE A 410 -5.31 8.79 -6.39
N GLY A 411 -5.12 9.08 -5.10
CA GLY A 411 -3.83 9.50 -4.56
C GLY A 411 -2.94 8.32 -4.23
N ASN A 412 -1.61 8.48 -4.40
CA ASN A 412 -0.62 7.50 -3.98
C ASN A 412 0.47 8.18 -3.14
N TYR A 413 0.79 7.58 -1.99
CA TYR A 413 1.73 8.12 -0.99
C TYR A 413 1.32 9.52 -0.47
N THR A 414 2.05 10.07 0.49
CA THR A 414 1.66 11.31 1.17
C THR A 414 1.43 12.49 0.22
N ASP A 415 2.37 12.74 -0.70
CA ASP A 415 2.32 13.84 -1.65
C ASP A 415 1.20 13.67 -2.68
N GLY A 416 1.07 12.48 -3.28
CA GLY A 416 -0.01 12.19 -4.21
C GLY A 416 -1.38 12.19 -3.54
N ASN A 417 -1.48 11.72 -2.29
CA ASN A 417 -2.71 11.76 -1.50
C ASN A 417 -3.12 13.21 -1.17
N LEU A 418 -2.18 14.07 -0.83
CA LEU A 418 -2.46 15.49 -0.59
C LEU A 418 -2.93 16.19 -1.88
N VAL A 419 -2.20 15.99 -2.99
CA VAL A 419 -2.55 16.57 -4.30
C VAL A 419 -3.95 16.10 -4.75
N ALA A 420 -4.22 14.79 -4.63
CA ALA A 420 -5.53 14.22 -4.91
C ALA A 420 -6.62 14.84 -4.04
N SER A 421 -6.35 15.07 -2.75
CA SER A 421 -7.32 15.66 -1.81
C SER A 421 -7.71 17.09 -2.18
N LEU A 422 -6.71 17.89 -2.57
CA LEU A 422 -6.92 19.27 -3.00
C LEU A 422 -7.70 19.35 -4.31
N MET A 423 -7.35 18.52 -5.31
CA MET A 423 -8.03 18.49 -6.59
C MET A 423 -9.46 17.93 -6.48
N ALA A 424 -9.65 16.80 -5.79
CA ALA A 424 -10.95 16.18 -5.60
C ALA A 424 -11.91 17.11 -4.86
N SER A 425 -11.42 17.82 -3.83
CA SER A 425 -12.17 18.86 -3.13
C SER A 425 -12.57 20.01 -4.05
N LYS A 426 -11.66 20.48 -4.91
CA LYS A 426 -11.90 21.60 -5.84
C LYS A 426 -12.93 21.24 -6.92
N LEU A 427 -12.84 20.03 -7.46
CA LEU A 427 -13.69 19.58 -8.57
C LEU A 427 -14.98 18.87 -8.12
N GLY A 428 -15.06 18.48 -6.84
CA GLY A 428 -16.18 17.72 -6.31
C GLY A 428 -16.22 16.28 -6.82
N ILE A 429 -15.07 15.61 -6.96
CA ILE A 429 -14.92 14.25 -7.51
C ILE A 429 -14.71 13.23 -6.39
N THR A 430 -15.12 11.97 -6.63
CA THR A 430 -14.88 10.86 -5.72
C THR A 430 -13.38 10.59 -5.58
N GLN A 431 -12.90 10.43 -4.36
CA GLN A 431 -11.48 10.24 -4.07
C GLN A 431 -11.20 8.89 -3.41
N GLY A 432 -10.24 8.16 -3.97
CA GLY A 432 -9.53 7.06 -3.31
C GLY A 432 -8.11 7.47 -2.91
N THR A 433 -7.55 6.84 -1.88
CA THR A 433 -6.13 7.01 -1.52
C THR A 433 -5.48 5.66 -1.24
N ILE A 434 -4.18 5.60 -1.53
CA ILE A 434 -3.31 4.45 -1.27
C ILE A 434 -2.06 4.98 -0.58
N ALA A 435 -1.79 4.59 0.67
CA ALA A 435 -0.61 5.10 1.37
C ALA A 435 0.69 4.53 0.81
N HIS A 436 0.71 3.25 0.43
CA HIS A 436 1.93 2.45 0.15
C HIS A 436 2.84 2.27 1.38
N ALA A 437 3.10 3.33 2.12
CA ALA A 437 3.80 3.33 3.40
C ALA A 437 3.44 4.60 4.19
N LEU A 438 3.40 4.48 5.53
CA LEU A 438 3.29 5.62 6.43
C LEU A 438 4.56 5.76 7.26
N GLU A 439 5.33 6.83 7.00
CA GLU A 439 6.69 7.00 7.52
C GLU A 439 6.73 7.06 9.05
N LYS A 440 5.67 7.51 9.72
CA LYS A 440 5.58 7.53 11.19
C LYS A 440 5.84 6.18 11.85
N THR A 441 5.51 5.08 11.16
CA THR A 441 5.77 3.71 11.66
C THR A 441 7.15 3.17 11.30
N LYS A 442 7.82 3.79 10.33
CA LYS A 442 9.16 3.40 9.86
C LYS A 442 10.27 4.12 10.63
N TYR A 443 9.98 5.30 11.15
CA TYR A 443 10.89 6.07 12.01
C TYR A 443 10.32 6.09 13.43
N GLU A 444 10.89 5.26 14.31
CA GLU A 444 10.44 5.13 15.70
C GLU A 444 10.49 6.47 16.45
N ASP A 445 9.43 6.76 17.20
CA ASP A 445 9.21 8.02 17.94
C ASP A 445 9.34 9.29 17.08
N SER A 446 9.21 9.19 15.75
CA SER A 446 9.38 10.35 14.86
C SER A 446 8.34 11.44 15.05
N ASP A 447 7.19 11.12 15.64
CA ASP A 447 6.21 12.09 16.07
C ASP A 447 6.66 12.86 17.33
N LEU A 448 7.20 12.18 18.33
CA LEU A 448 7.72 12.86 19.53
C LEU A 448 9.01 13.65 19.26
N LYS A 449 9.92 13.07 18.49
CA LYS A 449 11.24 13.62 18.15
C LYS A 449 11.22 14.42 16.85
N TRP A 450 10.03 14.84 16.40
CA TRP A 450 9.86 15.43 15.08
C TRP A 450 10.75 16.66 14.89
N LYS A 451 10.92 17.53 15.90
CA LYS A 451 11.76 18.74 15.82
C LYS A 451 13.21 18.45 15.46
N GLU A 452 13.77 17.34 15.95
CA GLU A 452 15.14 16.90 15.66
C GLU A 452 15.26 16.36 14.23
N LEU A 453 14.20 15.73 13.74
CA LEU A 453 14.14 15.05 12.45
C LEU A 453 13.66 15.98 11.31
N ASP A 454 12.95 17.05 11.64
CA ASP A 454 12.29 17.97 10.71
C ASP A 454 13.26 18.65 9.75
N PRO A 455 14.47 19.10 10.16
CA PRO A 455 15.43 19.69 9.22
C PRO A 455 15.87 18.77 8.08
N LYS A 456 15.72 17.45 8.24
CA LYS A 456 16.11 16.43 7.24
C LYS A 456 14.93 15.79 6.53
N TYR A 457 13.85 15.49 7.25
CA TYR A 457 12.74 14.68 6.73
C TYR A 457 11.43 15.46 6.61
N HIS A 458 11.34 16.66 7.20
CA HIS A 458 10.15 17.50 7.16
C HIS A 458 8.87 16.77 7.61
N PHE A 459 8.97 15.95 8.67
CA PHE A 459 7.87 15.14 9.18
C PHE A 459 6.68 15.96 9.69
N SER A 460 6.89 17.21 10.09
CA SER A 460 5.79 18.13 10.40
C SER A 460 4.85 18.32 9.21
N CYS A 461 5.39 18.48 8.00
CA CYS A 461 4.62 18.57 6.77
C CYS A 461 4.03 17.20 6.41
N GLN A 462 4.81 16.14 6.50
CA GLN A 462 4.38 14.80 6.10
C GLN A 462 3.19 14.31 6.91
N PHE A 463 3.28 14.33 8.25
CA PHE A 463 2.23 13.79 9.10
C PHE A 463 0.95 14.62 9.03
N MET A 464 1.06 15.95 8.83
CA MET A 464 -0.11 16.79 8.59
C MET A 464 -0.75 16.51 7.23
N ALA A 465 0.03 16.32 6.17
CA ALA A 465 -0.47 15.93 4.86
C ALA A 465 -1.17 14.56 4.89
N ASP A 466 -0.59 13.58 5.58
CA ASP A 466 -1.18 12.26 5.80
C ASP A 466 -2.52 12.39 6.54
N THR A 467 -2.54 13.11 7.67
CA THR A 467 -3.75 13.34 8.48
C THR A 467 -4.86 14.02 7.67
N ILE A 468 -4.51 15.03 6.87
CA ILE A 468 -5.44 15.72 5.98
C ILE A 468 -6.02 14.76 4.95
N ALA A 469 -5.17 13.98 4.25
CA ALA A 469 -5.63 13.14 3.17
C ALA A 469 -6.47 11.94 3.64
N MET A 470 -6.08 11.31 4.77
CA MET A 470 -6.84 10.23 5.42
C MET A 470 -8.28 10.65 5.74
N ASN A 471 -8.46 11.91 6.14
CA ASN A 471 -9.76 12.45 6.52
C ASN A 471 -10.54 13.09 5.36
N THR A 472 -9.87 13.47 4.27
CA THR A 472 -10.51 14.04 3.07
C THR A 472 -11.12 12.97 2.17
N THR A 473 -10.42 11.85 2.01
CA THR A 473 -10.76 10.81 1.04
C THR A 473 -12.11 10.13 1.31
N ASP A 474 -12.80 9.72 0.24
CA ASP A 474 -14.06 8.98 0.32
C ASP A 474 -13.83 7.50 0.69
N PHE A 475 -12.74 6.90 0.18
CA PHE A 475 -12.28 5.58 0.58
C PHE A 475 -10.75 5.46 0.60
N ILE A 476 -10.26 4.46 1.33
CA ILE A 476 -8.84 4.10 1.46
C ILE A 476 -8.70 2.67 0.97
N ILE A 477 -7.75 2.43 0.06
CA ILE A 477 -7.33 1.09 -0.33
C ILE A 477 -6.02 0.76 0.39
N THR A 478 -6.03 -0.37 1.11
CA THR A 478 -4.82 -0.98 1.66
C THR A 478 -4.55 -2.33 1.01
N SER A 479 -3.29 -2.76 1.04
CA SER A 479 -2.90 -4.08 0.51
C SER A 479 -3.21 -5.21 1.48
N THR A 480 -3.23 -4.90 2.79
CA THR A 480 -3.40 -5.88 3.89
C THR A 480 -4.24 -5.32 5.03
N TYR A 481 -4.73 -6.20 5.88
CA TYR A 481 -5.32 -5.85 7.17
C TYR A 481 -4.26 -5.27 8.12
N GLN A 482 -3.04 -5.83 8.11
CA GLN A 482 -1.89 -5.38 8.87
C GLN A 482 -1.59 -3.89 8.65
N GLU A 483 -1.72 -3.40 7.40
CA GLU A 483 -1.54 -1.98 7.09
C GLU A 483 -2.53 -1.10 7.87
N ILE A 484 -3.76 -1.56 8.07
CA ILE A 484 -4.80 -0.82 8.80
C ILE A 484 -4.61 -0.98 10.31
N ALA A 485 -4.74 -2.21 10.80
CA ALA A 485 -4.90 -2.53 12.22
C ALA A 485 -3.86 -3.52 12.74
N GLY A 486 -2.80 -3.79 11.98
CA GLY A 486 -1.66 -4.57 12.45
C GLY A 486 -2.03 -6.00 12.81
N SER A 487 -1.30 -6.54 13.78
CA SER A 487 -1.53 -7.88 14.31
C SER A 487 -2.16 -7.78 15.69
N LYS A 488 -2.29 -8.93 16.37
CA LYS A 488 -2.69 -8.96 17.78
C LYS A 488 -1.69 -8.18 18.65
N ASP A 489 -0.40 -8.31 18.36
CA ASP A 489 0.67 -7.83 19.23
C ASP A 489 1.24 -6.47 18.81
N ARG A 490 1.12 -6.10 17.52
CA ARG A 490 1.64 -4.84 16.98
C ARG A 490 0.54 -4.01 16.33
N PRO A 491 0.47 -2.69 16.58
CA PRO A 491 -0.50 -1.83 15.94
C PRO A 491 -0.25 -1.67 14.45
N GLY A 492 -1.33 -1.41 13.71
CA GLY A 492 -1.25 -1.14 12.27
C GLY A 492 -0.63 0.20 11.92
N GLN A 493 -0.32 0.39 10.63
CA GLN A 493 0.23 1.66 10.16
C GLN A 493 -0.77 2.80 10.35
N TYR A 494 -2.00 2.64 9.85
CA TYR A 494 -3.07 3.62 10.06
C TYR A 494 -3.49 3.71 11.53
N GLU A 495 -3.56 2.59 12.25
CA GLU A 495 -3.88 2.59 13.68
C GLU A 495 -2.93 3.47 14.51
N SER A 496 -1.63 3.49 14.16
CA SER A 496 -0.67 4.36 14.84
C SER A 496 -0.94 5.86 14.64
N HIS A 497 -1.79 6.24 13.68
CA HIS A 497 -2.24 7.62 13.44
C HIS A 497 -3.60 7.90 14.10
N ALA A 498 -4.18 6.93 14.83
CA ALA A 498 -5.43 7.14 15.55
C ALA A 498 -5.29 8.20 16.64
N ALA A 499 -4.18 8.16 17.37
CA ALA A 499 -3.79 9.20 18.31
C ALA A 499 -2.27 9.33 18.40
N PHE A 500 -1.76 10.55 18.30
CA PHE A 500 -0.33 10.88 18.43
C PHE A 500 -0.14 12.36 18.73
N THR A 501 1.08 12.78 19.03
CA THR A 501 1.38 14.19 19.32
C THR A 501 2.68 14.61 18.65
N LEU A 502 2.71 15.87 18.20
CA LEU A 502 3.89 16.58 17.73
C LEU A 502 4.13 17.70 18.73
N PRO A 503 4.95 17.49 19.79
CA PRO A 503 5.14 18.47 20.85
C PRO A 503 5.55 19.84 20.29
N GLY A 504 4.85 20.89 20.70
CA GLY A 504 5.01 22.25 20.20
C GLY A 504 4.30 22.59 18.88
N LEU A 505 3.54 21.66 18.29
CA LEU A 505 2.75 21.90 17.06
C LEU A 505 1.26 21.58 17.27
N CYS A 506 0.92 20.32 17.54
CA CYS A 506 -0.45 19.89 17.79
C CYS A 506 -0.52 18.51 18.45
N ARG A 507 -1.63 18.23 19.14
CA ARG A 507 -2.03 16.89 19.57
C ARG A 507 -3.09 16.36 18.63
N VAL A 508 -2.94 15.14 18.14
CA VAL A 508 -3.95 14.45 17.35
C VAL A 508 -4.65 13.44 18.26
N VAL A 509 -5.80 13.82 18.80
CA VAL A 509 -6.54 13.01 19.78
C VAL A 509 -7.48 12.02 19.10
N SER A 510 -7.96 12.37 17.90
CA SER A 510 -8.69 11.46 17.01
C SER A 510 -8.28 11.76 15.58
N GLY A 511 -7.23 11.08 15.10
CA GLY A 511 -6.68 11.27 13.75
C GLY A 511 -7.37 10.41 12.70
N ILE A 512 -7.54 9.11 12.98
CA ILE A 512 -8.24 8.17 12.11
C ILE A 512 -8.80 7.01 12.95
N SER A 513 -9.92 6.42 12.53
CA SER A 513 -10.45 5.20 13.14
C SER A 513 -10.23 4.01 12.22
N VAL A 514 -9.61 2.94 12.71
CA VAL A 514 -9.47 1.68 11.93
C VAL A 514 -10.83 1.04 11.62
N PHE A 515 -11.88 1.44 12.36
CA PHE A 515 -13.26 1.00 12.14
C PHE A 515 -14.04 1.88 11.16
N ASP A 516 -13.39 2.90 10.59
CA ASP A 516 -14.03 3.74 9.59
C ASP A 516 -14.40 2.88 8.36
N PRO A 517 -15.67 2.92 7.92
CA PRO A 517 -16.11 2.14 6.77
C PRO A 517 -15.48 2.61 5.45
N LYS A 518 -14.62 3.62 5.44
CA LYS A 518 -13.81 4.00 4.26
C LYS A 518 -12.66 3.04 3.97
N PHE A 519 -12.20 2.24 4.94
CA PHE A 519 -11.10 1.30 4.75
C PHE A 519 -11.53 0.06 3.97
N ASN A 520 -10.78 -0.26 2.91
CA ASN A 520 -10.99 -1.44 2.10
C ASN A 520 -9.69 -2.15 1.74
N ILE A 521 -9.66 -3.47 1.88
CA ILE A 521 -8.52 -4.29 1.46
C ILE A 521 -8.73 -4.72 0.00
N ALA A 522 -7.87 -4.19 -0.87
CA ALA A 522 -7.71 -4.65 -2.25
C ALA A 522 -6.24 -4.97 -2.47
N ALA A 523 -5.88 -6.22 -2.20
CA ALA A 523 -4.53 -6.71 -2.41
C ALA A 523 -4.14 -6.64 -3.91
N PRO A 524 -2.93 -6.16 -4.23
CA PRO A 524 -2.41 -6.23 -5.60
C PRO A 524 -2.06 -7.67 -5.98
N GLY A 525 -1.80 -7.89 -7.27
CA GLY A 525 -1.31 -9.15 -7.80
C GLY A 525 0.12 -9.05 -8.35
N ALA A 526 0.57 -10.11 -9.01
CA ALA A 526 1.72 -10.08 -9.89
C ALA A 526 1.27 -10.09 -11.36
N ASP A 527 2.09 -9.58 -12.27
CA ASP A 527 1.83 -9.62 -13.70
C ASP A 527 1.83 -11.07 -14.20
N GLN A 528 0.65 -11.60 -14.50
CA GLN A 528 0.46 -12.99 -14.91
C GLN A 528 1.02 -13.30 -16.31
N SER A 529 1.45 -12.29 -17.07
CA SER A 529 2.23 -12.50 -18.30
C SER A 529 3.68 -12.88 -17.99
N VAL A 530 4.23 -12.40 -16.86
CA VAL A 530 5.60 -12.66 -16.39
C VAL A 530 5.64 -13.87 -15.46
N TYR A 531 4.75 -13.89 -14.46
CA TYR A 531 4.69 -14.90 -13.41
C TYR A 531 3.48 -15.79 -13.62
N PHE A 532 3.71 -17.00 -14.11
CA PHE A 532 2.68 -17.96 -14.44
C PHE A 532 3.15 -19.39 -14.09
N PRO A 533 2.22 -20.36 -13.96
CA PRO A 533 2.53 -21.69 -13.47
C PRO A 533 3.64 -22.40 -14.25
N TYR A 534 4.58 -23.02 -13.55
CA TYR A 534 5.73 -23.73 -14.14
C TYR A 534 5.35 -24.88 -15.10
N HIS A 535 4.13 -25.40 -14.99
CA HIS A 535 3.59 -26.50 -15.79
C HIS A 535 3.04 -26.06 -17.15
N GLU A 536 2.83 -24.75 -17.39
CA GLU A 536 2.43 -24.20 -18.70
C GLU A 536 3.62 -24.18 -19.67
N LYS A 537 4.01 -25.36 -20.16
CA LYS A 537 5.25 -25.55 -20.96
C LYS A 537 5.31 -24.70 -22.23
N GLU A 538 4.17 -24.41 -22.85
CA GLU A 538 4.07 -23.61 -24.07
C GLU A 538 4.45 -22.13 -23.88
N ARG A 539 4.30 -21.61 -22.65
CA ARG A 539 4.63 -20.22 -22.33
C ARG A 539 6.05 -20.03 -21.79
N ARG A 540 6.78 -21.13 -21.53
CA ARG A 540 8.12 -21.10 -20.92
C ARG A 540 9.10 -20.34 -21.80
N LEU A 541 9.91 -19.49 -21.16
CA LEU A 541 10.90 -18.66 -21.85
C LEU A 541 12.22 -19.43 -21.98
N THR A 542 12.23 -20.48 -22.78
CA THR A 542 13.35 -21.44 -22.92
C THR A 542 14.67 -20.77 -23.34
N GLN A 543 14.59 -19.63 -24.02
CA GLN A 543 15.75 -18.79 -24.38
C GLN A 543 16.58 -18.33 -23.17
N PHE A 544 15.99 -18.21 -21.98
CA PHE A 544 16.72 -17.83 -20.76
C PHE A 544 17.34 -19.03 -20.03
N GLN A 545 16.96 -20.27 -20.36
CA GLN A 545 17.42 -21.46 -19.65
C GLN A 545 18.94 -21.63 -19.67
N PRO A 546 19.68 -21.44 -20.79
CA PRO A 546 21.13 -21.54 -20.78
C PRO A 546 21.78 -20.59 -19.77
N ALA A 547 21.36 -19.32 -19.77
CA ALA A 547 21.87 -18.31 -18.84
C ALA A 547 21.49 -18.63 -17.38
N ILE A 548 20.28 -19.13 -17.12
CA ILE A 548 19.84 -19.54 -15.78
C ILE A 548 20.64 -20.74 -15.27
N LEU A 549 20.89 -21.74 -16.13
CA LEU A 549 21.68 -22.92 -15.77
C LEU A 549 23.14 -22.56 -15.51
N GLU A 550 23.71 -21.65 -16.28
CA GLU A 550 25.03 -21.08 -16.01
C GLU A 550 25.04 -20.36 -14.67
N MET A 551 24.08 -19.47 -14.44
CA MET A 551 23.94 -18.70 -13.21
C MET A 551 23.77 -19.59 -11.97
N LEU A 552 23.09 -20.73 -12.07
CA LEU A 552 22.89 -21.65 -10.94
C LEU A 552 24.06 -22.61 -10.71
N TYR A 553 24.68 -23.13 -11.78
CA TYR A 553 25.53 -24.31 -11.70
C TYR A 553 26.98 -24.12 -12.19
N ASN A 554 27.35 -22.93 -12.69
CA ASN A 554 28.73 -22.65 -13.08
C ASN A 554 29.65 -22.67 -11.84
N LYS A 555 30.79 -23.37 -11.92
CA LYS A 555 31.75 -23.47 -10.80
C LYS A 555 32.64 -22.24 -10.67
N ILE A 556 32.71 -21.40 -11.71
CA ILE A 556 33.52 -20.20 -11.72
C ILE A 556 32.78 -19.09 -10.98
N GLU A 557 33.43 -18.49 -10.00
CA GLU A 557 32.92 -17.31 -9.30
C GLU A 557 33.24 -16.06 -10.14
N ASN A 558 32.29 -15.14 -10.23
CA ASN A 558 32.41 -13.91 -11.02
C ASN A 558 31.55 -12.79 -10.40
N GLU A 559 31.36 -11.69 -11.13
CA GLU A 559 30.55 -10.55 -10.66
C GLU A 559 29.03 -10.83 -10.63
N GLU A 560 28.57 -11.93 -11.23
CA GLU A 560 27.15 -12.32 -11.23
C GLU A 560 26.80 -13.35 -10.15
N HIS A 561 27.76 -14.19 -9.74
CA HIS A 561 27.52 -15.24 -8.75
C HIS A 561 28.80 -15.74 -8.04
N ILE A 562 28.66 -16.12 -6.76
CA ILE A 562 29.69 -16.79 -5.95
C ILE A 562 29.18 -18.08 -5.31
N GLY A 563 30.09 -18.96 -4.88
CA GLY A 563 29.76 -20.32 -4.46
C GLY A 563 29.40 -21.22 -5.65
N HIS A 564 28.97 -22.45 -5.41
CA HIS A 564 28.48 -23.36 -6.46
C HIS A 564 27.65 -24.49 -5.86
N LEU A 565 26.79 -25.09 -6.68
CA LEU A 565 26.00 -26.26 -6.32
C LEU A 565 26.67 -27.53 -6.86
N ALA A 566 27.16 -28.38 -5.96
CA ALA A 566 27.86 -29.61 -6.31
C ALA A 566 26.91 -30.69 -6.83
N ASP A 567 25.75 -30.86 -6.17
CA ASP A 567 24.70 -31.79 -6.60
C ASP A 567 23.56 -31.03 -7.28
N LYS A 568 23.48 -31.16 -8.61
CA LYS A 568 22.45 -30.50 -9.43
C LYS A 568 21.08 -31.17 -9.33
N LYS A 569 20.97 -32.36 -8.72
CA LYS A 569 19.71 -33.10 -8.58
C LYS A 569 18.93 -32.72 -7.33
N LYS A 570 19.60 -32.12 -6.33
CA LYS A 570 18.92 -31.66 -5.12
C LYS A 570 17.94 -30.54 -5.45
N PRO A 571 16.75 -30.52 -4.83
CA PRO A 571 15.87 -29.37 -4.89
C PRO A 571 16.55 -28.11 -4.40
N ILE A 572 16.06 -26.96 -4.87
CA ILE A 572 16.59 -25.65 -4.50
C ILE A 572 15.63 -24.95 -3.53
N ILE A 573 16.13 -24.54 -2.38
CA ILE A 573 15.54 -23.43 -1.62
C ILE A 573 16.00 -22.14 -2.25
N PHE A 574 15.05 -21.30 -2.63
CA PHE A 574 15.27 -20.04 -3.32
C PHE A 574 14.77 -18.86 -2.49
N SER A 575 15.58 -17.81 -2.36
CA SER A 575 15.15 -16.53 -1.80
C SER A 575 15.70 -15.39 -2.64
N MET A 576 14.86 -14.38 -2.91
CA MET A 576 15.22 -13.20 -3.69
C MET A 576 14.69 -11.95 -3.01
N ALA A 577 15.59 -11.05 -2.60
CA ALA A 577 15.24 -9.77 -1.99
C ALA A 577 16.43 -8.80 -2.05
N ARG A 578 16.23 -7.57 -1.58
CA ARG A 578 17.34 -6.67 -1.25
C ARG A 578 18.10 -7.24 -0.04
N VAL A 579 19.39 -6.94 0.04
CA VAL A 579 20.24 -7.33 1.17
C VAL A 579 20.21 -6.20 2.19
N ASP A 580 19.33 -6.34 3.18
CA ASP A 580 19.21 -5.46 4.34
C ASP A 580 18.84 -6.28 5.59
N VAL A 581 18.95 -5.67 6.77
CA VAL A 581 18.73 -6.34 8.06
C VAL A 581 17.31 -6.89 8.18
N VAL A 582 16.32 -6.16 7.67
CA VAL A 582 14.90 -6.52 7.78
C VAL A 582 14.59 -7.71 6.89
N LYS A 583 15.15 -7.78 5.68
CA LYS A 583 14.97 -8.92 4.75
C LYS A 583 15.62 -10.20 5.24
N ASN A 584 16.65 -10.10 6.10
CA ASN A 584 17.20 -11.22 6.88
C ASN A 584 17.64 -12.44 6.03
N LEU A 585 18.20 -12.17 4.84
CA LEU A 585 18.77 -13.23 3.98
C LEU A 585 19.98 -13.90 4.64
N THR A 586 20.73 -13.16 5.47
CA THR A 586 21.82 -13.72 6.27
C THR A 586 21.30 -14.68 7.34
N GLY A 587 20.15 -14.36 7.98
CA GLY A 587 19.49 -15.25 8.93
C GLY A 587 19.12 -16.59 8.31
N LEU A 588 18.44 -16.59 7.14
CA LEU A 588 18.13 -17.83 6.42
C LEU A 588 19.39 -18.65 6.09
N THR A 589 20.46 -17.98 5.68
CA THR A 589 21.74 -18.65 5.37
C THR A 589 22.35 -19.28 6.62
N GLU A 590 22.26 -18.60 7.78
CA GLU A 590 22.68 -19.15 9.06
C GLU A 590 21.82 -20.36 9.49
N TRP A 591 20.50 -20.27 9.34
CA TRP A 591 19.58 -21.37 9.67
C TRP A 591 19.89 -22.61 8.83
N TYR A 592 20.11 -22.43 7.53
CA TYR A 592 20.53 -23.50 6.63
C TYR A 592 21.90 -24.07 7.04
N GLY A 593 22.88 -23.22 7.33
CA GLY A 593 24.22 -23.66 7.72
C GLY A 593 24.26 -24.47 9.00
N LYS A 594 23.43 -24.09 10.00
CA LYS A 594 23.27 -24.77 11.29
C LYS A 594 22.55 -26.10 11.24
N ASN A 595 21.78 -26.39 10.19
CA ASN A 595 20.90 -27.55 10.12
C ASN A 595 21.42 -28.60 9.11
N PRO A 596 22.20 -29.62 9.53
CA PRO A 596 22.75 -30.62 8.63
C PRO A 596 21.69 -31.44 7.91
N ARG A 597 20.54 -31.66 8.55
CA ARG A 597 19.39 -32.38 7.99
C ARG A 597 18.86 -31.64 6.77
N LEU A 598 18.66 -30.33 6.89
CA LEU A 598 18.22 -29.49 5.77
C LEU A 598 19.26 -29.46 4.64
N ARG A 599 20.55 -29.36 4.97
CA ARG A 599 21.65 -29.36 3.97
C ARG A 599 21.75 -30.68 3.18
N ASP A 600 21.43 -31.81 3.81
CA ASP A 600 21.34 -33.08 3.10
C ASP A 600 20.20 -33.08 2.08
N LEU A 601 19.07 -32.44 2.42
CA LEU A 601 17.86 -32.44 1.62
C LEU A 601 17.95 -31.59 0.36
N VAL A 602 18.50 -30.38 0.47
CA VAL A 602 18.35 -29.33 -0.56
C VAL A 602 19.59 -28.44 -0.67
N ASN A 603 19.70 -27.76 -1.82
CA ASN A 603 20.65 -26.66 -2.03
C ASN A 603 20.04 -25.31 -1.63
N LEU A 604 20.86 -24.34 -1.24
CA LEU A 604 20.42 -22.96 -0.96
C LEU A 604 20.88 -22.00 -2.06
N VAL A 605 19.95 -21.23 -2.62
CA VAL A 605 20.20 -20.15 -3.58
C VAL A 605 19.65 -18.85 -3.03
N ILE A 606 20.52 -17.85 -2.88
CA ILE A 606 20.17 -16.48 -2.47
C ILE A 606 20.43 -15.53 -3.65
N VAL A 607 19.46 -14.68 -3.96
CA VAL A 607 19.58 -13.62 -4.98
C VAL A 607 19.42 -12.26 -4.30
N GLY A 608 20.44 -11.40 -4.41
CA GLY A 608 20.35 -10.04 -3.90
C GLY A 608 21.69 -9.40 -3.60
N GLY A 609 21.71 -8.07 -3.65
CA GLY A 609 22.86 -7.24 -3.28
C GLY A 609 24.11 -7.45 -4.12
N PHE A 610 25.22 -6.89 -3.64
CA PHE A 610 26.57 -7.07 -4.17
C PHE A 610 27.36 -8.08 -3.34
N PHE A 611 28.42 -8.65 -3.92
CA PHE A 611 29.32 -9.54 -3.17
C PHE A 611 30.42 -8.78 -2.42
N ASP A 612 30.81 -7.60 -2.93
CA ASP A 612 31.83 -6.74 -2.33
C ASP A 612 31.14 -5.58 -1.59
N PRO A 613 31.36 -5.42 -0.28
CA PRO A 613 30.83 -4.28 0.48
C PRO A 613 31.18 -2.93 -0.15
N ASN A 614 32.35 -2.80 -0.79
CA ASN A 614 32.80 -1.52 -1.35
C ASN A 614 31.99 -1.07 -2.57
N LYS A 615 31.19 -1.96 -3.18
CA LYS A 615 30.28 -1.62 -4.28
C LYS A 615 28.95 -1.04 -3.79
N SER A 616 28.64 -1.16 -2.50
CA SER A 616 27.45 -0.57 -1.90
C SER A 616 27.77 0.78 -1.24
N ASN A 617 26.86 1.74 -1.40
CA ASN A 617 26.87 3.00 -0.64
C ASN A 617 25.98 2.92 0.62
N ASP A 618 25.30 1.79 0.83
CA ASP A 618 24.41 1.56 1.96
C ASP A 618 25.12 0.80 3.09
N ARG A 619 25.07 1.37 4.30
CA ARG A 619 25.81 0.83 5.44
C ARG A 619 25.24 -0.49 5.96
N GLU A 620 23.93 -0.68 5.86
CA GLU A 620 23.28 -1.92 6.28
C GLU A 620 23.61 -3.05 5.32
N GLU A 621 23.49 -2.80 4.01
CA GLU A 621 23.87 -3.75 2.97
C GLU A 621 25.35 -4.13 3.10
N MET A 622 26.26 -3.16 3.30
CA MET A 622 27.67 -3.44 3.56
C MET A 622 27.90 -4.37 4.75
N ALA A 623 27.15 -4.18 5.84
CA ALA A 623 27.27 -4.99 7.05
C ALA A 623 26.72 -6.41 6.82
N GLU A 624 25.58 -6.52 6.15
CA GLU A 624 24.94 -7.79 5.81
C GLU A 624 25.78 -8.60 4.79
N ILE A 625 26.44 -7.95 3.82
CA ILE A 625 27.40 -8.59 2.92
C ILE A 625 28.55 -9.22 3.71
N LYS A 626 29.15 -8.46 4.64
CA LYS A 626 30.24 -8.98 5.50
C LYS A 626 29.77 -10.16 6.35
N LYS A 627 28.56 -10.07 6.90
CA LYS A 627 27.93 -11.13 7.68
C LYS A 627 27.66 -12.37 6.84
N MET A 628 27.18 -12.21 5.60
CA MET A 628 26.96 -13.31 4.65
C MET A 628 28.26 -14.09 4.41
N HIS A 629 29.37 -13.41 4.10
CA HIS A 629 30.69 -14.05 3.93
C HIS A 629 31.11 -14.80 5.19
N ALA A 630 30.99 -14.17 6.36
CA ALA A 630 31.35 -14.81 7.63
C ALA A 630 30.53 -16.09 7.90
N ILE A 631 29.25 -16.12 7.54
CA ILE A 631 28.38 -17.29 7.68
C ILE A 631 28.80 -18.40 6.69
N ILE A 632 29.05 -18.04 5.43
CA ILE A 632 29.51 -18.99 4.39
C ILE A 632 30.79 -19.70 4.84
N ASP A 633 31.75 -18.96 5.37
CA ASP A 633 33.01 -19.49 5.87
C ASP A 633 32.82 -20.29 7.17
N LYS A 634 32.05 -19.77 8.13
CA LYS A 634 31.79 -20.46 9.41
C LYS A 634 31.16 -21.84 9.22
N TYR A 635 30.20 -21.97 8.30
CA TYR A 635 29.45 -23.22 8.08
C TYR A 635 29.94 -24.04 6.88
N GLN A 636 31.01 -23.59 6.21
CA GLN A 636 31.63 -24.25 5.06
C GLN A 636 30.59 -24.61 3.98
N LEU A 637 29.89 -23.59 3.47
CA LEU A 637 28.72 -23.78 2.60
C LEU A 637 29.05 -24.04 1.12
N LYS A 638 30.34 -24.02 0.73
CA LYS A 638 30.76 -24.29 -0.64
C LYS A 638 30.26 -25.67 -1.11
N GLY A 639 29.71 -25.72 -2.33
CA GLY A 639 29.12 -26.93 -2.90
C GLY A 639 27.62 -27.14 -2.57
N GLN A 640 27.07 -26.39 -1.62
CA GLN A 640 25.66 -26.48 -1.20
C GLN A 640 24.92 -25.14 -1.29
N PHE A 641 25.67 -24.06 -1.49
CA PHE A 641 25.19 -22.69 -1.49
C PHE A 641 25.61 -21.93 -2.76
N ARG A 642 24.70 -21.09 -3.25
CA ARG A 642 24.92 -20.19 -4.39
C ARG A 642 24.36 -18.81 -4.06
N TRP A 643 25.19 -17.79 -4.16
CA TRP A 643 24.76 -16.40 -4.04
C TRP A 643 24.88 -15.70 -5.38
N ILE A 644 23.77 -15.12 -5.85
CA ILE A 644 23.62 -14.47 -7.15
C ILE A 644 23.36 -12.98 -6.92
N ALA A 645 23.95 -12.14 -7.76
CA ALA A 645 23.78 -10.69 -7.71
C ALA A 645 22.33 -10.29 -8.01
N ALA A 646 21.94 -9.08 -7.60
CA ALA A 646 20.60 -8.55 -7.82
C ALA A 646 20.16 -8.65 -9.30
N GLN A 647 18.95 -9.15 -9.54
CA GLN A 647 18.41 -9.38 -10.88
C GLN A 647 17.40 -8.30 -11.26
N THR A 648 17.59 -7.65 -12.41
CA THR A 648 16.76 -6.52 -12.87
C THR A 648 15.76 -6.89 -13.98
N ASP A 649 16.01 -7.96 -14.72
CA ASP A 649 15.11 -8.44 -15.78
C ASP A 649 14.00 -9.32 -15.20
N ARG A 650 12.77 -8.78 -15.19
CA ARG A 650 11.58 -9.49 -14.67
C ARG A 650 11.22 -10.75 -15.45
N GLN A 651 11.44 -10.76 -16.77
CA GLN A 651 11.10 -11.93 -17.60
C GLN A 651 12.04 -13.09 -17.27
N ARG A 652 13.34 -12.79 -17.10
CA ARG A 652 14.33 -13.77 -16.63
C ARG A 652 14.02 -14.23 -15.20
N ASN A 653 13.60 -13.32 -14.31
CA ASN A 653 13.21 -13.66 -12.94
C ASN A 653 12.01 -14.60 -12.90
N GLY A 654 10.97 -14.35 -13.70
CA GLY A 654 9.82 -15.25 -13.83
C GLY A 654 10.24 -16.65 -14.26
N GLU A 655 11.16 -16.77 -15.22
CA GLU A 655 11.67 -18.07 -15.65
C GLU A 655 12.55 -18.73 -14.57
N LEU A 656 13.33 -17.96 -13.81
CA LEU A 656 14.09 -18.47 -12.67
C LEU A 656 13.20 -19.12 -11.62
N TYR A 657 12.09 -18.48 -11.22
CA TYR A 657 11.10 -19.08 -10.31
C TYR A 657 10.59 -20.43 -10.83
N ARG A 658 10.25 -20.50 -12.14
CA ARG A 658 9.77 -21.74 -12.78
C ARG A 658 10.86 -22.81 -12.88
N CYS A 659 12.12 -22.44 -13.13
CA CYS A 659 13.25 -23.36 -13.10
C CYS A 659 13.48 -23.94 -11.70
N VAL A 660 13.33 -23.15 -10.64
CA VAL A 660 13.38 -23.65 -9.26
C VAL A 660 12.22 -24.62 -9.00
N ALA A 661 11.01 -24.32 -9.48
CA ALA A 661 9.87 -25.22 -9.38
C ALA A 661 10.10 -26.56 -10.12
N ASP A 662 10.78 -26.55 -11.27
CA ASP A 662 11.17 -27.78 -11.98
C ASP A 662 12.10 -28.68 -11.14
N THR A 663 12.89 -28.11 -10.21
CA THR A 663 13.72 -28.87 -9.26
C THR A 663 12.95 -29.43 -8.05
N ARG A 664 11.63 -29.23 -8.00
CA ARG A 664 10.79 -29.48 -6.80
C ARG A 664 11.28 -28.70 -5.57
N GLY A 665 11.80 -27.50 -5.80
CA GLY A 665 12.29 -26.59 -4.79
C GLY A 665 11.19 -25.88 -4.00
N ALA A 666 11.57 -24.88 -3.20
CA ALA A 666 10.63 -24.01 -2.48
C ALA A 666 11.15 -22.57 -2.43
N PHE A 667 10.25 -21.60 -2.31
CA PHE A 667 10.61 -20.21 -2.00
C PHE A 667 10.61 -20.00 -0.49
N VAL A 668 11.60 -19.26 0.02
CA VAL A 668 11.66 -18.89 1.43
C VAL A 668 11.81 -17.37 1.57
N GLN A 669 10.88 -16.74 2.28
CA GLN A 669 10.91 -15.34 2.66
C GLN A 669 11.17 -15.26 4.18
N PRO A 670 12.40 -14.93 4.62
CA PRO A 670 12.80 -15.01 6.04
C PRO A 670 12.77 -13.66 6.78
N ALA A 671 12.05 -12.65 6.30
CA ALA A 671 12.17 -11.28 6.82
C ALA A 671 11.75 -11.21 8.29
N LEU A 672 12.44 -10.37 9.07
CA LEU A 672 12.03 -10.01 10.43
C LEU A 672 10.65 -9.35 10.43
N TYR A 673 10.33 -8.64 9.35
CA TYR A 673 9.00 -8.10 9.06
C TYR A 673 8.87 -7.85 7.56
N GLU A 674 7.75 -8.23 6.96
CA GLU A 674 7.46 -7.96 5.55
C GLU A 674 6.11 -7.25 5.43
N ALA A 675 6.08 -6.03 4.89
CA ALA A 675 4.85 -5.23 4.87
C ALA A 675 3.75 -5.86 3.99
N PHE A 676 4.15 -6.45 2.86
CA PHE A 676 3.24 -7.17 1.96
C PHE A 676 3.86 -8.48 1.45
N GLY A 677 4.97 -8.37 0.69
CA GLY A 677 5.69 -9.53 0.15
C GLY A 677 5.28 -9.89 -1.28
N LEU A 678 5.52 -8.99 -2.25
CA LEU A 678 5.29 -9.29 -3.68
C LEU A 678 6.00 -10.57 -4.14
N THR A 679 7.21 -10.83 -3.64
CA THR A 679 7.98 -12.04 -3.99
C THR A 679 7.31 -13.34 -3.54
N VAL A 680 6.47 -13.30 -2.50
CA VAL A 680 5.63 -14.43 -2.07
C VAL A 680 4.56 -14.69 -3.12
N ILE A 681 3.88 -13.64 -3.60
CA ILE A 681 2.86 -13.74 -4.66
C ILE A 681 3.49 -14.16 -5.99
N GLU A 682 4.67 -13.66 -6.34
CA GLU A 682 5.41 -14.06 -7.55
C GLU A 682 5.78 -15.55 -7.52
N ALA A 683 6.30 -16.03 -6.39
CA ALA A 683 6.62 -17.45 -6.19
C ALA A 683 5.37 -18.34 -6.29
N MET A 684 4.29 -17.97 -5.59
CA MET A 684 3.03 -18.72 -5.61
C MET A 684 2.38 -18.71 -6.99
N ASN A 685 2.42 -17.59 -7.75
CA ASN A 685 1.96 -17.54 -9.16
C ASN A 685 2.74 -18.49 -10.07
N CYS A 686 4.01 -18.74 -9.78
CA CYS A 686 4.82 -19.70 -10.53
C CYS A 686 4.57 -21.16 -10.11
N GLY A 687 3.72 -21.39 -9.10
CA GLY A 687 3.46 -22.71 -8.53
C GLY A 687 4.59 -23.21 -7.63
N LEU A 688 5.39 -22.33 -7.03
CA LEU A 688 6.46 -22.70 -6.12
C LEU A 688 5.94 -22.71 -4.67
N PRO A 689 5.95 -23.86 -3.96
CA PRO A 689 5.61 -23.91 -2.53
C PRO A 689 6.44 -22.90 -1.75
N THR A 690 5.79 -22.16 -0.86
CA THR A 690 6.37 -20.98 -0.23
C THR A 690 6.32 -21.07 1.29
N PHE A 691 7.45 -20.75 1.92
CA PHE A 691 7.60 -20.51 3.34
C PHE A 691 7.82 -19.01 3.54
N ALA A 692 7.00 -18.34 4.34
CA ALA A 692 7.14 -16.91 4.56
C ALA A 692 7.00 -16.53 6.03
N THR A 693 7.62 -15.41 6.39
CA THR A 693 7.53 -14.85 7.75
C THR A 693 6.08 -14.72 8.21
N ASN A 694 5.83 -15.06 9.47
CA ASN A 694 4.57 -14.78 10.14
C ASN A 694 4.44 -13.32 10.62
N GLN A 695 5.44 -12.48 10.32
CA GLN A 695 5.47 -11.07 10.71
C GLN A 695 5.12 -10.16 9.52
N GLY A 696 3.87 -9.70 9.49
CA GLY A 696 3.38 -8.72 8.51
C GLY A 696 2.50 -9.33 7.41
N GLY A 697 2.54 -8.76 6.22
CA GLY A 697 1.65 -9.10 5.10
C GLY A 697 1.65 -10.57 4.65
N PRO A 698 2.79 -11.30 4.62
CA PRO A 698 2.77 -12.70 4.23
C PRO A 698 1.92 -13.60 5.14
N ALA A 699 1.71 -13.21 6.40
CA ALA A 699 0.83 -13.91 7.33
C ALA A 699 -0.65 -13.91 6.91
N GLU A 700 -1.05 -12.97 6.04
CA GLU A 700 -2.37 -12.92 5.42
C GLU A 700 -2.40 -13.61 4.05
N ILE A 701 -1.29 -13.56 3.32
CA ILE A 701 -1.19 -14.15 1.97
C ILE A 701 -1.28 -15.67 2.05
N ILE A 702 -0.50 -16.26 2.95
CA ILE A 702 -0.43 -17.71 3.16
C ILE A 702 -1.48 -18.14 4.19
N VAL A 703 -2.14 -19.26 3.90
CA VAL A 703 -2.90 -20.02 4.88
C VAL A 703 -2.01 -21.17 5.32
N ASP A 704 -1.46 -21.07 6.53
CA ASP A 704 -0.45 -22.00 7.05
C ASP A 704 -0.93 -23.45 6.97
N GLY A 705 -0.07 -24.31 6.42
CA GLY A 705 -0.37 -25.74 6.22
C GLY A 705 -1.32 -26.06 5.06
N LEU A 706 -1.86 -25.05 4.35
CA LEU A 706 -2.76 -25.21 3.20
C LEU A 706 -2.13 -24.69 1.90
N SER A 707 -1.94 -23.38 1.77
CA SER A 707 -1.40 -22.74 0.55
C SER A 707 0.11 -22.45 0.62
N GLY A 708 0.72 -22.74 1.77
CA GLY A 708 2.13 -22.53 2.08
C GLY A 708 2.39 -22.73 3.56
N PHE A 709 3.50 -22.20 4.07
CA PHE A 709 3.86 -22.32 5.48
C PHE A 709 4.34 -21.00 6.08
N HIS A 710 4.01 -20.78 7.35
CA HIS A 710 4.55 -19.71 8.16
C HIS A 710 5.83 -20.16 8.88
N ILE A 711 6.82 -19.25 8.88
CA ILE A 711 8.06 -19.38 9.64
C ILE A 711 8.23 -18.18 10.58
N ASP A 712 8.76 -18.40 11.78
CA ASP A 712 9.07 -17.33 12.73
C ASP A 712 10.53 -16.89 12.55
N PRO A 713 10.79 -15.65 12.08
CA PRO A 713 12.15 -15.20 11.85
C PRO A 713 12.97 -15.04 13.16
N ASN A 714 12.33 -15.04 14.33
CA ASN A 714 13.00 -15.02 15.63
C ASN A 714 13.37 -16.44 16.12
N ASN A 715 12.85 -17.49 15.48
CA ASN A 715 13.15 -18.89 15.81
C ASN A 715 13.63 -19.65 14.56
N GLY A 716 14.89 -19.42 14.21
CA GLY A 716 15.53 -20.04 13.04
C GLY A 716 15.63 -21.57 13.09
N ASP A 717 15.75 -22.14 14.29
CA ASP A 717 15.85 -23.59 14.46
C ASP A 717 14.49 -24.27 14.19
N GLU A 718 13.39 -23.74 14.73
CA GLU A 718 12.03 -24.20 14.39
C GLU A 718 11.74 -24.01 12.89
N SER A 719 12.07 -22.83 12.36
CA SER A 719 11.86 -22.51 10.94
C SER A 719 12.62 -23.44 10.00
N SER A 720 13.92 -23.70 10.25
CA SER A 720 14.70 -24.63 9.43
C SER A 720 14.22 -26.07 9.54
N ASN A 721 13.77 -26.50 10.73
CA ASN A 721 13.21 -27.82 10.93
C ASN A 721 11.89 -28.02 10.18
N LYS A 722 11.01 -27.03 10.18
CA LYS A 722 9.77 -27.05 9.41
C LYS A 722 10.04 -27.20 7.91
N ILE A 723 11.05 -26.50 7.39
CA ILE A 723 11.46 -26.62 5.99
C ILE A 723 12.03 -28.03 5.70
N ALA A 724 12.88 -28.56 6.59
CA ALA A 724 13.44 -29.91 6.43
C ALA A 724 12.34 -30.99 6.42
N GLU A 725 11.38 -30.91 7.34
CA GLU A 725 10.24 -31.84 7.40
C GLU A 725 9.39 -31.84 6.13
N PHE A 726 9.21 -30.67 5.50
CA PHE A 726 8.53 -30.59 4.21
C PHE A 726 9.26 -31.38 3.13
N PHE A 727 10.58 -31.16 2.98
CA PHE A 727 11.36 -31.87 1.96
C PHE A 727 11.51 -33.37 2.26
N GLU A 728 11.54 -33.78 3.53
CA GLU A 728 11.47 -35.19 3.92
C GLU A 728 10.15 -35.82 3.45
N LYS A 729 9.02 -35.17 3.71
CA LYS A 729 7.71 -35.63 3.22
C LYS A 729 7.67 -35.69 1.69
N CYS A 730 8.21 -34.70 1.00
CA CYS A 730 8.31 -34.72 -0.46
C CYS A 730 9.17 -35.88 -1.01
N ARG A 731 10.19 -36.34 -0.27
CA ARG A 731 10.97 -37.54 -0.66
C ARG A 731 10.13 -38.82 -0.55
N HIS A 732 9.20 -38.89 0.39
CA HIS A 732 8.36 -40.07 0.63
C HIS A 732 7.07 -40.07 -0.22
N ASP A 733 6.51 -38.89 -0.47
CA ASP A 733 5.29 -38.69 -1.24
C ASP A 733 5.52 -37.61 -2.32
N GLY A 734 5.65 -38.08 -3.57
CA GLY A 734 5.88 -37.21 -4.72
C GLY A 734 4.72 -36.26 -5.02
N GLU A 735 3.51 -36.54 -4.54
CA GLU A 735 2.33 -35.67 -4.70
C GLU A 735 2.26 -34.59 -3.61
N TYR A 736 2.97 -34.77 -2.49
CA TYR A 736 2.96 -33.80 -1.40
C TYR A 736 3.38 -32.40 -1.85
N TRP A 737 4.41 -32.32 -2.72
CA TRP A 737 4.83 -31.04 -3.30
C TRP A 737 3.76 -30.42 -4.22
N ASN A 738 3.13 -31.25 -5.07
CA ASN A 738 2.10 -30.81 -6.02
C ASN A 738 0.86 -30.25 -5.31
N LYS A 739 0.52 -30.81 -4.14
CA LYS A 739 -0.57 -30.30 -3.28
C LYS A 739 -0.35 -28.82 -2.94
N TYR A 740 0.80 -28.47 -2.36
CA TYR A 740 1.09 -27.09 -1.95
C TYR A 740 1.28 -26.15 -3.15
N SER A 741 1.82 -26.66 -4.25
CA SER A 741 1.91 -25.93 -5.51
C SER A 741 0.52 -25.54 -6.04
N THR A 742 -0.42 -26.48 -6.04
CA THR A 742 -1.81 -26.29 -6.51
C THR A 742 -2.62 -25.38 -5.58
N GLU A 743 -2.56 -25.62 -4.27
CA GLU A 743 -3.27 -24.78 -3.29
C GLU A 743 -2.68 -23.34 -3.23
N GLY A 744 -1.36 -23.19 -3.43
CA GLY A 744 -0.71 -21.89 -3.59
C GLY A 744 -1.23 -21.13 -4.80
N LEU A 745 -1.30 -21.78 -5.97
CA LEU A 745 -1.88 -21.20 -7.18
C LEU A 745 -3.35 -20.80 -7.00
N LYS A 746 -4.15 -21.70 -6.42
CA LYS A 746 -5.57 -21.45 -6.13
C LYS A 746 -5.75 -20.21 -5.26
N ARG A 747 -4.99 -20.11 -4.15
CA ARG A 747 -5.00 -18.95 -3.26
C ARG A 747 -4.75 -17.65 -4.00
N ILE A 748 -3.77 -17.62 -4.90
CA ILE A 748 -3.44 -16.43 -5.69
C ILE A 748 -4.57 -16.07 -6.65
N HIS A 749 -5.09 -17.03 -7.42
CA HIS A 749 -6.17 -16.78 -8.37
C HIS A 749 -7.46 -16.27 -7.70
N GLU A 750 -7.74 -16.71 -6.47
CA GLU A 750 -8.92 -16.31 -5.71
C GLU A 750 -8.77 -14.95 -5.01
N CYS A 751 -7.55 -14.51 -4.68
CA CYS A 751 -7.34 -13.38 -3.77
C CYS A 751 -6.38 -12.28 -4.27
N TYR A 752 -5.33 -12.64 -5.02
CA TYR A 752 -4.17 -11.79 -5.29
C TYR A 752 -3.91 -11.61 -6.80
N THR A 753 -4.89 -11.09 -7.52
CA THR A 753 -4.76 -10.75 -8.95
C THR A 753 -5.14 -9.29 -9.21
N TRP A 754 -4.48 -8.69 -10.21
CA TRP A 754 -4.81 -7.34 -10.66
C TRP A 754 -6.23 -7.22 -11.21
N LYS A 755 -6.80 -8.31 -11.74
CA LYS A 755 -8.20 -8.38 -12.17
C LYS A 755 -9.17 -8.20 -11.01
N ILE A 756 -8.94 -8.92 -9.90
CA ILE A 756 -9.74 -8.77 -8.68
C ILE A 756 -9.59 -7.35 -8.12
N TYR A 757 -8.35 -6.85 -8.10
CA TYR A 757 -8.05 -5.49 -7.67
C TYR A 757 -8.87 -4.46 -8.46
N ALA A 758 -8.79 -4.46 -9.79
CA ALA A 758 -9.47 -3.50 -10.66
C ALA A 758 -10.98 -3.51 -10.45
N LYS A 759 -11.57 -4.72 -10.39
CA LYS A 759 -13.00 -4.88 -10.11
C LYS A 759 -13.40 -4.29 -8.76
N LYS A 760 -12.61 -4.56 -7.71
CA LYS A 760 -12.83 -4.03 -6.36
C LYS A 760 -12.71 -2.50 -6.33
N ALA A 761 -11.65 -1.93 -6.89
CA ALA A 761 -11.39 -0.50 -6.91
C ALA A 761 -12.48 0.29 -7.65
N LEU A 762 -12.93 -0.19 -8.81
CA LEU A 762 -14.02 0.45 -9.56
C LEU A 762 -15.36 0.32 -8.83
N ASN A 763 -15.63 -0.83 -8.18
CA ASN A 763 -16.83 -0.98 -7.35
C ASN A 763 -16.82 -0.03 -6.15
N MET A 764 -15.67 0.19 -5.51
CA MET A 764 -15.51 1.22 -4.49
C MET A 764 -15.87 2.59 -5.07
N GLY A 765 -15.26 2.99 -6.19
CA GLY A 765 -15.56 4.28 -6.83
C GLY A 765 -17.07 4.50 -7.07
N ASN A 766 -17.78 3.46 -7.54
CA ASN A 766 -19.23 3.52 -7.77
C ASN A 766 -20.02 3.66 -6.45
N ILE A 767 -19.78 2.77 -5.48
CA ILE A 767 -20.53 2.72 -4.22
C ILE A 767 -20.26 3.95 -3.35
N TYR A 768 -18.99 4.34 -3.19
CA TYR A 768 -18.63 5.54 -2.44
C TYR A 768 -19.09 6.82 -3.14
N GLY A 769 -19.15 6.82 -4.49
CA GLY A 769 -19.73 7.91 -5.27
C GLY A 769 -21.19 8.18 -4.88
N PHE A 770 -22.00 7.13 -4.75
CA PHE A 770 -23.37 7.25 -4.26
C PHE A 770 -23.44 7.56 -2.75
N TRP A 771 -22.69 6.83 -1.93
CA TRP A 771 -22.64 7.03 -0.47
C TRP A 771 -22.32 8.47 -0.08
N ARG A 772 -21.41 9.12 -0.81
CA ARG A 772 -21.03 10.51 -0.62
C ARG A 772 -22.21 11.47 -0.78
N GLN A 773 -23.16 11.19 -1.69
CA GLN A 773 -24.32 12.05 -1.92
C GLN A 773 -25.30 11.99 -0.73
N LEU A 774 -25.41 10.84 -0.08
CA LEU A 774 -26.29 10.64 1.08
C LEU A 774 -25.78 11.30 2.37
N ASN A 775 -24.50 11.69 2.44
CA ASN A 775 -23.86 12.21 3.66
C ASN A 775 -23.23 13.60 3.44
N LYS A 776 -23.85 14.43 2.58
CA LYS A 776 -23.32 15.72 2.12
C LYS A 776 -23.06 16.73 3.23
N GLU A 777 -23.94 16.84 4.22
CA GLU A 777 -23.83 17.82 5.31
C GLU A 777 -22.59 17.56 6.18
N GLN A 778 -22.43 16.32 6.63
CA GLN A 778 -21.28 15.89 7.41
C GLN A 778 -19.97 16.06 6.63
N LYS A 779 -19.96 15.65 5.34
CA LYS A 779 -18.79 15.84 4.48
C LYS A 779 -18.41 17.32 4.38
N THR A 780 -19.40 18.21 4.29
CA THR A 780 -19.17 19.66 4.25
C THR A 780 -18.55 20.16 5.56
N ALA A 781 -19.07 19.75 6.71
CA ALA A 781 -18.52 20.13 8.02
C ALA A 781 -17.06 19.68 8.18
N LYS A 782 -16.76 18.40 7.89
CA LYS A 782 -15.41 17.85 7.95
C LYS A 782 -14.47 18.53 6.96
N GLN A 783 -14.95 18.86 5.75
CA GLN A 783 -14.16 19.58 4.76
C GLN A 783 -13.78 21.00 5.22
N ARG A 784 -14.66 21.72 5.94
CA ARG A 784 -14.30 23.04 6.50
C ARG A 784 -13.21 22.93 7.56
N TYR A 785 -13.30 21.94 8.43
CA TYR A 785 -12.27 21.67 9.43
C TYR A 785 -10.92 21.37 8.78
N ILE A 786 -10.91 20.51 7.76
CA ILE A 786 -9.71 20.18 6.98
C ILE A 786 -9.15 21.42 6.26
N GLN A 787 -10.00 22.26 5.66
CA GLN A 787 -9.55 23.49 5.01
C GLN A 787 -8.87 24.44 5.99
N MET A 788 -9.41 24.57 7.21
CA MET A 788 -8.77 25.36 8.26
C MET A 788 -7.39 24.79 8.62
N LEU A 789 -7.31 23.47 8.84
CA LEU A 789 -6.05 22.79 9.15
C LEU A 789 -5.00 22.97 8.03
N TYR A 790 -5.41 22.79 6.78
CA TYR A 790 -4.54 22.98 5.62
C TYR A 790 -4.00 24.42 5.55
N ASN A 791 -4.90 25.40 5.69
CA ASN A 791 -4.54 26.81 5.52
C ASN A 791 -3.71 27.38 6.68
N LEU A 792 -4.00 26.96 7.92
CA LEU A 792 -3.41 27.56 9.12
C LEU A 792 -2.29 26.75 9.75
N GLN A 793 -2.26 25.42 9.55
CA GLN A 793 -1.18 24.56 10.06
C GLN A 793 -0.27 24.13 8.93
N PHE A 794 -0.78 23.34 7.97
CA PHE A 794 0.07 22.75 6.93
C PHE A 794 0.84 23.79 6.11
N ARG A 795 0.16 24.83 5.59
CA ARG A 795 0.84 25.92 4.85
C ARG A 795 1.90 26.65 5.67
N ASN A 796 1.74 26.74 6.99
CA ASN A 796 2.74 27.37 7.84
C ASN A 796 3.95 26.46 8.05
N SER A 797 3.74 25.15 8.25
CA SER A 797 4.84 24.18 8.28
C SER A 797 5.62 24.16 6.96
N VAL A 798 4.93 24.26 5.81
CA VAL A 798 5.60 24.28 4.49
C VAL A 798 6.60 25.44 4.33
N LYS A 799 6.38 26.58 5.01
CA LYS A 799 7.29 27.73 4.94
C LYS A 799 8.66 27.45 5.55
N THR A 800 8.80 26.44 6.40
CA THR A 800 10.08 26.06 7.00
C THR A 800 10.91 25.16 6.08
N VAL A 801 10.30 24.59 5.03
CA VAL A 801 10.97 23.71 4.07
C VAL A 801 11.73 24.57 3.06
N PRO A 802 13.06 24.39 2.92
CA PRO A 802 13.85 25.18 1.97
C PRO A 802 13.42 24.96 0.52
N VAL A 803 13.10 26.04 -0.20
CA VAL A 803 12.86 26.00 -1.63
C VAL A 803 14.19 25.90 -2.37
N ARG A 804 14.39 24.82 -3.14
CA ARG A 804 15.58 24.66 -3.97
C ARG A 804 15.51 25.62 -5.14
N VAL A 805 16.65 26.23 -5.44
CA VAL A 805 16.82 27.11 -6.58
C VAL A 805 17.89 26.49 -7.48
N ASP A 806 17.59 26.32 -8.77
CA ASP A 806 18.61 25.95 -9.74
C ASP A 806 19.56 27.14 -9.94
N ASP A 807 20.87 26.90 -9.94
CA ASP A 807 21.86 27.90 -10.36
C ASP A 807 21.52 28.36 -11.78
N VAL A 808 21.59 29.67 -12.04
CA VAL A 808 21.36 30.24 -13.38
C VAL A 808 22.27 29.52 -14.37
N PRO A 809 21.75 28.90 -15.46
CA PRO A 809 22.61 28.24 -16.42
C PRO A 809 23.57 29.26 -17.03
N PRO A 810 24.86 28.92 -17.23
CA PRO A 810 25.77 29.81 -17.94
C PRO A 810 25.21 30.11 -19.33
N PRO A 811 25.42 31.33 -19.87
CA PRO A 811 24.93 31.68 -21.19
C PRO A 811 25.42 30.67 -22.22
N PRO A 812 24.62 30.39 -23.28
CA PRO A 812 25.01 29.44 -24.31
C PRO A 812 26.39 29.82 -24.86
N PRO A 813 27.28 28.85 -25.13
CA PRO A 813 28.59 29.14 -25.68
C PRO A 813 28.41 29.95 -26.97
N PRO A 814 29.23 30.99 -27.20
CA PRO A 814 29.11 31.80 -28.39
C PRO A 814 29.23 30.90 -29.63
N PRO A 815 28.48 31.20 -30.71
CA PRO A 815 28.50 30.38 -31.91
C PRO A 815 29.96 30.19 -32.39
N PRO A 816 30.33 28.98 -32.86
CA PRO A 816 31.69 28.71 -33.27
C PRO A 816 32.10 29.73 -34.32
N ARG A 817 33.20 30.45 -34.04
CA ARG A 817 33.78 31.40 -35.00
C ARG A 817 34.00 30.66 -36.33
N PRO A 818 33.59 31.23 -37.47
CA PRO A 818 33.77 30.59 -38.76
C PRO A 818 35.26 30.27 -38.94
N LYS A 819 35.56 29.00 -39.19
CA LYS A 819 36.91 28.53 -39.52
C LYS A 819 37.39 29.32 -40.74
N SER A 820 38.51 30.01 -40.60
CA SER A 820 39.20 30.67 -41.72
C SER A 820 39.47 29.64 -42.81
N THR A 821 38.91 29.88 -43.99
CA THR A 821 39.16 29.12 -45.21
C THR A 821 40.63 29.27 -45.59
N LEU A 822 41.41 28.19 -45.40
CA LEU A 822 42.74 28.08 -45.99
C LEU A 822 42.58 28.04 -47.52
N SER A 823 43.11 29.08 -48.17
CA SER A 823 43.12 29.24 -49.61
C SER A 823 44.03 28.19 -50.26
N ASN A 824 43.46 27.29 -51.06
CA ASN A 824 44.21 26.53 -52.04
C ASN A 824 44.63 27.46 -53.20
N LYS A 825 45.86 27.98 -53.16
CA LYS A 825 46.53 28.55 -54.34
C LYS A 825 47.60 27.59 -54.84
N ARG A 826 47.31 26.96 -55.98
CA ARG A 826 48.24 26.17 -56.80
C ARG A 826 49.45 27.03 -57.20
N SER A 827 50.66 26.55 -56.92
CA SER A 827 51.89 27.03 -57.50
C SER A 827 52.27 26.17 -58.71
N GLN A 828 52.19 26.74 -59.91
CA GLN A 828 52.97 26.27 -61.05
C GLN A 828 53.51 27.48 -61.81
N SER A 829 54.83 27.65 -61.81
CA SER A 829 55.50 28.34 -62.90
C SER A 829 56.85 27.69 -63.20
N ARG A 830 56.83 26.94 -64.31
CA ARG A 830 57.87 26.83 -65.35
C ARG A 830 59.30 26.50 -64.92
N LEU A 831 59.70 25.29 -65.27
CA LEU A 831 60.98 25.06 -65.92
C LEU A 831 60.79 24.10 -67.10
N GLN A 832 60.53 24.68 -68.27
CA GLN A 832 60.76 24.03 -69.56
C GLN A 832 61.34 25.08 -70.53
N ARG A 833 62.65 25.22 -70.43
CA ARG A 833 63.56 25.52 -71.55
C ARG A 833 64.94 25.00 -71.13
N MET A 834 65.24 23.77 -71.56
CA MET A 834 66.53 23.35 -72.12
C MET A 834 66.47 21.83 -72.37
N LEU A 835 66.38 21.47 -73.66
CA LEU A 835 66.95 20.29 -74.34
C LEU A 835 66.51 18.90 -73.79
N GLY A 836 65.89 17.99 -74.54
CA GLY A 836 66.08 17.64 -75.94
C GLY A 836 66.81 16.30 -76.04
N ALA A 837 66.06 15.19 -76.03
CA ALA A 837 66.31 13.88 -76.67
C ALA A 837 65.19 12.92 -76.24
#